data_AF-A0A1Y2SZL8-F1
#
_entry.id   AF-A0A1Y2SZL8-F1
#
_cell.length_a   1.000
_cell.length_b   1.000
_cell.length_c   1.000
_cell.angle_alpha   90.00
_cell.angle_beta   90.00
_cell.angle_gamma   90.00
#
_symmetry.space_group_name_H-M   'P 1'
#
loop_
_entity.id
_entity.type
_entity.pdbx_description
1 polymer ?
#
loop_
_entity_poly.entity_id
_entity_poly.type
_entity_poly.pdbx_seq_one_letter_code
_entity_poly.pdbx_strand_id
1 'polypeptide(L)'
;MKSTKIQGKVAAILLGVLAMMAAVVGMMPSLLQVSSAAEATGVAVANSITGSVTGNASYRSITGQSLSVTTTLTQDAHAGDYVEYSFKNVATTKLNGMKLVNASGEQIGELKIAPGNERLPEVNKQSSQNVNLQSGMQLGTGWLAEPKAVFSTDVPSGTSFTFSSTGVAQPVIYAAREYTLDASVTSTNGTGSVSTVFTIPAYPVETSPTARLNGIFTFTGATDITSEDHVTLAPQKDLQVGDEITIKLTDASGVRFNPESMGKSPIVLSESRPVGGATAVNAQGAYIVPSKLNVELTVVEATPESVTVRVTKGSIPKLYRTDAIIGNNGIALTRNNFRPANNAFDIFSAEVTVAGERLPGVSAYSVRSGDKADLSSLDITEFYDEAGTEIQPSVYSNTNPSRDIAGYHLMRETAASPNAGTRLIYHRMMTRFVDDTKKDIPGADPVVGTDAPQKEIDGYLYADKETADNGDVLYVYHKLEEREETKEITRTITYLDATTKGSAHAPEVQKVTLTRTNTRDTVTNTVVEEGVWSEASWPEVKSPFVENYKAPSVSSVPEVRVTGATTDTAVEVTYEQDTEDVPESKTVTRTIHYVDATSGETVAPDEAQPATISRTNVRNKVTNDVTEGAWSEASWAAVKSPDVKNYVNPDTPTVEAVSITPETQNAEVTVRYQQGTEDVPDSKTVTRTIHYVDATSGETVAPDK
;
A
#
# COMPACT_ATOMS: atom_id res chain seq x y z
N MET A 1 59.42 -30.24 -13.60
CA MET A 1 60.63 -30.99 -14.02
C MET A 1 61.86 -30.15 -13.68
N LYS A 2 62.88 -30.82 -13.10
CA LYS A 2 64.23 -30.35 -12.71
C LYS A 2 64.90 -29.58 -13.87
N SER A 3 65.75 -28.58 -13.66
CA SER A 3 67.18 -28.75 -13.31
C SER A 3 67.88 -27.37 -13.31
N THR A 4 68.46 -26.88 -12.19
CA THR A 4 69.86 -27.01 -11.71
C THR A 4 70.89 -26.06 -12.35
N LYS A 5 71.47 -25.19 -11.49
CA LYS A 5 72.85 -24.63 -11.35
C LYS A 5 73.69 -24.39 -12.62
N ILE A 6 74.50 -23.32 -12.67
CA ILE A 6 75.91 -23.34 -12.21
C ILE A 6 76.41 -21.91 -11.95
N GLN A 7 76.89 -21.66 -10.73
CA GLN A 7 77.96 -20.70 -10.44
C GLN A 7 79.29 -21.45 -10.46
N GLY A 8 80.34 -20.81 -11.01
CA GLY A 8 81.73 -21.27 -10.93
C GLY A 8 82.68 -20.09 -10.71
N LYS A 9 83.31 -20.07 -9.53
CA LYS A 9 84.46 -19.24 -9.13
C LYS A 9 85.78 -19.94 -9.53
N VAL A 10 86.90 -19.24 -9.26
CA VAL A 10 88.28 -19.70 -8.93
C VAL A 10 89.29 -19.43 -10.07
N ALA A 11 90.16 -18.40 -9.99
CA ALA A 11 91.48 -18.30 -9.30
C ALA A 11 92.56 -19.19 -9.95
N ALA A 12 93.87 -18.92 -10.03
CA ALA A 12 94.83 -17.86 -9.69
C ALA A 12 96.19 -18.28 -10.36
N ILE A 13 97.28 -17.57 -10.01
CA ILE A 13 98.73 -17.90 -10.11
C ILE A 13 99.47 -17.07 -11.17
N LEU A 14 100.66 -16.47 -10.97
CA LEU A 14 101.42 -15.85 -9.87
C LEU A 14 102.79 -15.47 -10.54
N LEU A 15 103.40 -14.35 -10.15
CA LEU A 15 104.86 -14.02 -10.12
C LEU A 15 105.81 -14.57 -11.22
N GLY A 16 106.70 -13.82 -11.87
CA GLY A 16 107.15 -12.44 -11.69
C GLY A 16 108.46 -12.18 -12.47
N VAL A 17 108.86 -10.90 -12.50
CA VAL A 17 110.24 -10.37 -12.52
C VAL A 17 111.13 -10.56 -13.78
N LEU A 18 111.57 -9.40 -14.30
CA LEU A 18 112.85 -9.05 -14.97
C LEU A 18 112.97 -9.04 -16.51
N ALA A 19 113.41 -7.85 -16.96
CA ALA A 19 114.29 -7.52 -18.09
C ALA A 19 113.79 -7.79 -19.53
N MET A 20 113.41 -6.74 -20.27
CA MET A 20 114.28 -5.98 -21.20
C MET A 20 114.98 -6.82 -22.28
N MET A 21 114.45 -6.81 -23.50
CA MET A 21 114.98 -6.03 -24.65
C MET A 21 114.55 -6.64 -26.00
N ALA A 22 114.15 -5.73 -26.91
CA ALA A 22 114.29 -5.77 -28.38
C ALA A 22 113.47 -6.86 -29.13
N ALA A 23 112.79 -6.61 -30.26
CA ALA A 23 112.68 -5.50 -31.20
C ALA A 23 111.41 -5.77 -32.08
N VAL A 24 110.60 -4.76 -32.49
CA VAL A 24 110.54 -4.20 -33.89
C VAL A 24 109.77 -5.15 -34.85
N VAL A 25 108.63 -4.88 -35.54
CA VAL A 25 107.94 -3.72 -36.14
C VAL A 25 106.46 -4.12 -36.38
N GLY A 26 105.46 -3.28 -36.08
CA GLY A 26 104.67 -2.54 -37.09
C GLY A 26 103.17 -2.86 -36.92
N MET A 27 102.20 -1.94 -36.90
CA MET A 27 102.11 -0.58 -37.43
C MET A 27 101.28 0.33 -36.50
N MET A 28 101.69 1.59 -36.43
CA MET A 28 101.00 2.80 -35.91
C MET A 28 99.84 3.24 -36.86
N PRO A 29 99.08 4.35 -36.62
CA PRO A 29 99.25 5.43 -35.62
C PRO A 29 97.97 5.81 -34.81
N SER A 30 98.09 6.19 -33.52
CA SER A 30 98.16 7.57 -32.97
C SER A 30 96.78 8.13 -32.55
N LEU A 31 96.60 8.91 -31.47
CA LEU A 31 97.52 9.70 -30.64
C LEU A 31 96.88 9.91 -29.23
N LEU A 32 97.72 9.95 -28.18
CA LEU A 32 97.41 10.36 -26.80
C LEU A 32 97.02 11.85 -26.71
N GLN A 33 96.22 12.21 -25.70
CA GLN A 33 96.63 13.20 -24.69
C GLN A 33 95.68 13.26 -23.48
N VAL A 34 96.22 12.92 -22.30
CA VAL A 34 95.72 13.30 -20.98
C VAL A 34 96.46 14.59 -20.60
N SER A 35 95.75 15.63 -20.18
CA SER A 35 96.36 16.81 -19.54
C SER A 35 95.75 17.03 -18.16
N SER A 36 96.62 16.98 -17.16
CA SER A 36 96.39 17.40 -15.78
C SER A 36 96.51 18.91 -15.66
N ALA A 37 95.64 19.50 -14.84
CA ALA A 37 95.50 20.93 -14.59
C ALA A 37 96.80 21.61 -14.14
N ALA A 38 97.20 22.67 -14.86
CA ALA A 38 98.04 23.73 -14.34
C ALA A 38 97.13 24.80 -13.70
N GLU A 39 97.39 25.15 -12.45
CA GLU A 39 96.80 26.31 -11.80
C GLU A 39 97.17 27.57 -12.58
N ALA A 40 96.16 28.39 -12.92
CA ALA A 40 96.34 29.63 -13.65
C ALA A 40 97.13 30.63 -12.77
N THR A 41 98.30 31.03 -13.23
CA THR A 41 99.15 32.06 -12.60
C THR A 41 98.73 33.50 -12.95
N GLY A 42 97.56 33.68 -13.57
CA GLY A 42 97.05 35.01 -13.94
C GLY A 42 96.54 35.81 -12.75
N VAL A 43 96.37 37.12 -12.94
CA VAL A 43 95.91 38.07 -11.93
C VAL A 43 94.44 38.41 -12.16
N ALA A 44 93.72 38.78 -11.09
CA ALA A 44 92.35 39.28 -11.21
C ALA A 44 92.31 40.64 -11.93
N VAL A 45 91.41 40.78 -12.90
CA VAL A 45 91.29 41.96 -13.76
C VAL A 45 90.13 42.83 -13.31
N ALA A 46 90.37 44.14 -13.19
CA ALA A 46 89.31 45.10 -12.91
C ALA A 46 88.32 45.22 -14.07
N ASN A 47 87.03 45.28 -13.74
CA ASN A 47 85.94 45.25 -14.71
C ASN A 47 84.70 45.99 -14.20
N SER A 48 83.73 46.18 -15.08
CA SER A 48 82.36 46.53 -14.73
C SER A 48 81.38 45.52 -15.31
N ILE A 49 80.25 45.28 -14.62
CA ILE A 49 79.21 44.37 -15.10
C ILE A 49 77.85 45.04 -15.17
N THR A 50 77.06 44.64 -16.18
CA THR A 50 75.65 44.98 -16.37
C THR A 50 74.89 43.78 -16.92
N GLY A 51 73.56 43.81 -16.91
CA GLY A 51 72.75 42.71 -17.44
C GLY A 51 71.40 42.54 -16.74
N SER A 52 70.85 41.33 -16.81
CA SER A 52 69.57 40.98 -16.19
C SER A 52 69.52 39.54 -15.67
N VAL A 53 68.73 39.35 -14.62
CA VAL A 53 68.23 38.04 -14.17
C VAL A 53 66.72 38.13 -14.16
N THR A 54 66.05 37.20 -14.85
CA THR A 54 64.58 37.12 -14.91
C THR A 54 64.11 35.69 -14.62
N GLY A 55 62.83 35.52 -14.30
CA GLY A 55 62.23 34.21 -14.02
C GLY A 55 60.84 34.37 -13.44
N ASN A 56 60.04 33.30 -13.48
CA ASN A 56 58.67 33.29 -12.98
C ASN A 56 58.60 32.53 -11.65
N ALA A 57 58.42 33.27 -10.56
CA ALA A 57 58.30 32.70 -9.23
C ALA A 57 56.93 32.08 -9.01
N SER A 58 56.91 30.89 -8.40
CA SER A 58 55.74 30.21 -7.89
C SER A 58 56.05 29.64 -6.51
N TYR A 59 55.01 29.19 -5.80
CA TYR A 59 55.15 28.57 -4.48
C TYR A 59 55.91 27.22 -4.50
N ARG A 60 56.22 26.66 -5.69
CA ARG A 60 57.00 25.41 -5.86
C ARG A 60 58.38 25.60 -6.50
N SER A 61 58.53 26.61 -7.37
CA SER A 61 59.78 26.84 -8.13
C SER A 61 59.83 28.25 -8.75
N ILE A 62 61.03 28.69 -9.12
CA ILE A 62 61.26 29.76 -10.10
C ILE A 62 61.53 29.10 -11.45
N THR A 63 60.60 29.23 -12.40
CA THR A 63 60.70 28.62 -13.73
C THR A 63 61.11 29.62 -14.78
N GLY A 64 61.69 29.13 -15.89
CA GLY A 64 62.11 29.98 -17.00
C GLY A 64 63.19 30.99 -16.63
N GLN A 65 64.01 30.69 -15.62
CA GLN A 65 65.03 31.63 -15.17
C GLN A 65 66.03 31.87 -16.30
N SER A 66 66.29 33.14 -16.58
CA SER A 66 67.22 33.57 -17.62
C SER A 66 68.21 34.59 -17.04
N LEU A 67 69.48 34.41 -17.35
CA LEU A 67 70.61 35.23 -16.94
C LEU A 67 71.28 35.80 -18.18
N SER A 68 71.61 37.09 -18.16
CA SER A 68 72.51 37.73 -19.12
C SER A 68 73.45 38.66 -18.36
N VAL A 69 74.76 38.50 -18.54
CA VAL A 69 75.79 39.35 -17.93
C VAL A 69 76.75 39.83 -19.01
N THR A 70 76.81 41.14 -19.19
CA THR A 70 77.81 41.82 -20.00
C THR A 70 78.90 42.35 -19.08
N THR A 71 80.13 41.94 -19.34
CA THR A 71 81.32 42.37 -18.61
C THR A 71 82.19 43.23 -19.50
N THR A 72 82.59 44.40 -19.02
CA THR A 72 83.50 45.32 -19.69
C THR A 72 84.78 45.43 -18.87
N LEU A 73 85.93 45.18 -19.49
CA LEU A 73 87.22 45.32 -18.80
C LEU A 73 87.56 46.80 -18.61
N THR A 74 88.06 47.19 -17.44
CA THR A 74 88.52 48.56 -17.17
C THR A 74 90.04 48.69 -17.16
N GLN A 75 90.74 47.58 -17.39
CA GLN A 75 92.18 47.51 -17.61
C GLN A 75 92.50 46.40 -18.62
N ASP A 76 93.71 46.39 -19.16
CA ASP A 76 94.18 45.33 -20.04
C ASP A 76 94.28 44.00 -19.27
N ALA A 77 93.93 42.90 -19.92
CA ALA A 77 94.07 41.53 -19.41
C ALA A 77 95.06 40.76 -20.29
N HIS A 78 95.94 39.97 -19.66
CA HIS A 78 96.83 39.06 -20.37
C HIS A 78 96.25 37.64 -20.43
N ALA A 79 96.78 36.83 -21.36
CA ALA A 79 96.43 35.40 -21.40
C ALA A 79 96.70 34.73 -20.04
N GLY A 80 95.67 34.10 -19.47
CA GLY A 80 95.69 33.47 -18.15
C GLY A 80 95.08 34.31 -17.02
N ASP A 81 94.95 35.63 -17.20
CA ASP A 81 94.24 36.51 -16.26
C ASP A 81 92.73 36.21 -16.22
N TYR A 82 92.03 36.72 -15.22
CA TYR A 82 90.62 36.39 -15.03
C TYR A 82 89.75 37.48 -14.39
N VAL A 83 88.44 37.41 -14.65
CA VAL A 83 87.41 38.10 -13.86
C VAL A 83 86.72 37.12 -12.93
N GLU A 84 86.56 37.49 -11.67
CA GLU A 84 85.87 36.69 -10.66
C GLU A 84 84.47 37.24 -10.40
N TYR A 85 83.49 36.34 -10.32
CA TYR A 85 82.10 36.66 -10.05
C TYR A 85 81.62 35.96 -8.79
N SER A 86 80.57 36.50 -8.18
CA SER A 86 79.83 35.88 -7.09
C SER A 86 78.35 35.85 -7.44
N PHE A 87 77.80 34.64 -7.59
CA PHE A 87 76.42 34.36 -7.96
C PHE A 87 75.65 33.95 -6.71
N LYS A 88 74.57 34.65 -6.39
CA LYS A 88 73.66 34.37 -5.27
C LYS A 88 72.28 34.01 -5.82
N ASN A 89 71.75 32.82 -5.51
CA ASN A 89 70.40 32.38 -5.89
C ASN A 89 70.10 32.43 -7.41
N VAL A 90 71.12 32.26 -8.24
CA VAL A 90 71.00 32.19 -9.70
C VAL A 90 71.31 30.76 -10.16
N ALA A 91 70.38 30.14 -10.87
CA ALA A 91 70.49 28.81 -11.44
C ALA A 91 70.88 28.87 -12.92
N THR A 92 71.83 28.01 -13.31
CA THR A 92 72.38 27.97 -14.66
C THR A 92 72.69 26.52 -15.05
N THR A 93 72.45 26.12 -16.30
CA THR A 93 72.61 24.71 -16.73
C THR A 93 73.99 24.39 -17.35
N LYS A 94 74.74 25.40 -17.82
CA LYS A 94 76.08 25.24 -18.44
C LYS A 94 76.96 26.47 -18.22
N LEU A 95 77.62 26.58 -17.07
CA LEU A 95 78.61 27.66 -16.84
C LEU A 95 80.04 27.24 -17.21
N ASN A 96 80.44 26.03 -16.82
CA ASN A 96 81.81 25.56 -17.07
C ASN A 96 82.05 25.31 -18.56
N GLY A 97 83.12 25.89 -19.11
CA GLY A 97 83.49 25.77 -20.52
C GLY A 97 82.66 26.66 -21.47
N MET A 98 81.87 27.60 -20.94
CA MET A 98 81.16 28.57 -21.79
C MET A 98 82.16 29.54 -22.43
N LYS A 99 82.17 29.59 -23.76
CA LYS A 99 83.05 30.47 -24.54
C LYS A 99 82.71 31.93 -24.31
N LEU A 100 83.73 32.74 -24.03
CA LEU A 100 83.62 34.18 -23.92
C LEU A 100 83.94 34.79 -25.28
N VAL A 101 82.99 35.49 -25.86
CA VAL A 101 83.11 36.06 -27.20
C VAL A 101 82.95 37.58 -27.11
N ASN A 102 83.89 38.32 -27.71
CA ASN A 102 83.82 39.78 -27.76
C ASN A 102 82.77 40.25 -28.79
N ALA A 103 82.54 41.57 -28.88
CA ALA A 103 81.55 42.14 -29.80
C ALA A 103 81.81 41.81 -31.30
N SER A 104 83.05 41.49 -31.69
CA SER A 104 83.41 41.11 -33.06
C SER A 104 83.27 39.61 -33.37
N GLY A 105 82.85 38.80 -32.40
CA GLY A 105 82.67 37.35 -32.60
C GLY A 105 83.92 36.50 -32.32
N GLU A 106 84.99 37.10 -31.80
CA GLU A 106 86.23 36.39 -31.46
C GLU A 106 86.14 35.79 -30.06
N GLN A 107 86.55 34.53 -29.91
CA GLN A 107 86.65 33.87 -28.62
C GLN A 107 87.90 34.36 -27.88
N ILE A 108 87.69 35.06 -26.77
CA ILE A 108 88.77 35.68 -25.95
C ILE A 108 89.04 34.90 -24.65
N GLY A 109 88.24 33.89 -24.35
CA GLY A 109 88.40 33.08 -23.15
C GLY A 109 87.25 32.11 -22.92
N GLU A 110 87.16 31.59 -21.70
CA GLU A 110 86.07 30.71 -21.26
C GLU A 110 85.76 30.89 -19.76
N LEU A 111 84.51 30.61 -19.36
CA LEU A 111 84.14 30.50 -17.95
C LEU A 111 84.63 29.17 -17.38
N LYS A 112 85.40 29.24 -16.29
CA LYS A 112 85.88 28.11 -15.50
C LYS A 112 85.36 28.19 -14.08
N ILE A 113 84.98 27.05 -13.54
CA ILE A 113 84.63 26.93 -12.11
C ILE A 113 85.91 26.69 -11.32
N ALA A 114 86.11 27.41 -10.22
CA ALA A 114 87.30 27.26 -9.37
C ALA A 114 87.39 25.84 -8.75
N PRO A 115 88.58 25.21 -8.71
CA PRO A 115 88.79 23.93 -8.03
C PRO A 115 88.44 24.04 -6.53
N GLY A 116 87.71 23.06 -5.98
CA GLY A 116 87.21 23.09 -4.58
C GLY A 116 85.80 23.68 -4.43
N ASN A 117 85.29 24.40 -5.43
CA ASN A 117 83.90 24.82 -5.57
C ASN A 117 83.09 23.80 -6.42
N GLU A 118 83.30 22.50 -6.22
CA GLU A 118 82.48 21.44 -6.85
C GLU A 118 81.00 21.52 -6.47
N ARG A 119 80.69 22.30 -5.43
CA ARG A 119 79.37 22.81 -5.15
C ARG A 119 79.04 23.96 -6.10
N LEU A 120 78.84 23.62 -7.38
CA LEU A 120 77.75 24.24 -8.12
C LEU A 120 76.50 24.23 -7.23
N PRO A 121 75.54 25.14 -7.40
CA PRO A 121 74.24 24.96 -6.79
C PRO A 121 73.74 23.56 -7.18
N GLU A 122 73.90 22.55 -6.32
CA GLU A 122 73.19 21.29 -6.45
C GLU A 122 71.77 21.67 -6.14
N VAL A 123 71.07 22.21 -7.13
CA VAL A 123 69.64 22.62 -7.19
C VAL A 123 68.74 21.71 -6.32
N ASN A 124 69.22 20.49 -6.08
CA ASN A 124 68.70 19.38 -5.31
C ASN A 124 68.97 19.34 -3.79
N LYS A 125 69.69 20.25 -3.10
CA LYS A 125 69.89 20.12 -1.63
C LYS A 125 68.69 20.57 -0.81
N GLN A 126 68.16 21.76 -1.08
CA GLN A 126 66.95 22.28 -0.42
C GLN A 126 65.67 21.54 -0.86
N SER A 127 65.70 20.93 -2.05
CA SER A 127 64.63 20.09 -2.62
C SER A 127 64.94 18.59 -2.52
N SER A 128 66.01 18.21 -1.80
CA SER A 128 66.44 16.81 -1.69
C SER A 128 65.40 15.99 -0.96
N GLN A 129 65.19 14.74 -1.36
CA GLN A 129 64.44 13.79 -0.52
C GLN A 129 65.25 13.31 0.70
N ASN A 130 66.54 13.67 0.78
CA ASN A 130 67.44 13.28 1.86
C ASN A 130 67.50 14.36 2.95
N VAL A 131 66.85 14.10 4.09
CA VAL A 131 66.78 14.99 5.26
C VAL A 131 68.18 15.35 5.81
N ASN A 132 69.17 14.46 5.66
CA ASN A 132 70.53 14.71 6.11
C ASN A 132 71.23 15.80 5.29
N LEU A 133 70.84 16.00 4.02
CA LEU A 133 71.34 17.08 3.16
C LEU A 133 70.69 18.44 3.46
N GLN A 134 69.59 18.44 4.23
CA GLN A 134 68.84 19.62 4.64
C GLN A 134 69.19 20.08 6.07
N SER A 135 69.77 19.21 6.90
CA SER A 135 70.16 19.55 8.27
C SER A 135 71.23 20.66 8.30
N GLY A 136 71.00 21.72 9.07
CA GLY A 136 71.93 22.84 9.25
C GLY A 136 71.86 23.98 8.21
N MET A 137 70.99 23.91 7.20
CA MET A 137 70.76 25.03 6.27
C MET A 137 69.81 26.07 6.87
N GLN A 138 70.24 27.33 6.96
CA GLN A 138 69.32 28.46 7.20
C GLN A 138 68.80 28.97 5.84
N LEU A 139 67.47 29.07 5.67
CA LEU A 139 66.90 29.75 4.49
C LEU A 139 67.29 31.22 4.54
N GLY A 140 68.31 31.58 3.76
CA GLY A 140 68.91 32.91 3.80
C GLY A 140 70.41 32.92 3.49
N THR A 141 71.13 31.81 3.64
CA THR A 141 72.54 31.74 3.24
C THR A 141 72.75 31.71 1.73
N GLY A 142 71.65 31.66 0.96
CA GLY A 142 71.64 31.68 -0.50
C GLY A 142 72.40 30.50 -1.13
N TRP A 143 72.23 30.35 -2.43
CA TRP A 143 73.07 29.50 -3.24
C TRP A 143 74.22 30.37 -3.76
N LEU A 144 75.44 30.18 -3.24
CA LEU A 144 76.62 30.95 -3.65
C LEU A 144 77.47 30.13 -4.63
N ALA A 145 77.84 30.73 -5.76
CA ALA A 145 78.82 30.16 -6.70
C ALA A 145 79.81 31.23 -7.15
N GLU A 146 81.08 30.87 -7.28
CA GLU A 146 82.16 31.81 -7.62
C GLU A 146 82.91 31.37 -8.88
N PRO A 147 82.32 31.56 -10.08
CA PRO A 147 82.99 31.24 -11.34
C PRO A 147 84.02 32.31 -11.71
N LYS A 148 85.01 31.90 -12.50
CA LYS A 148 86.06 32.77 -13.06
C LYS A 148 85.97 32.78 -14.59
N ALA A 149 85.93 33.95 -15.21
CA ALA A 149 86.14 34.11 -16.65
C ALA A 149 87.63 34.19 -16.91
N VAL A 150 88.23 33.15 -17.51
CA VAL A 150 89.68 33.07 -17.75
C VAL A 150 89.98 33.41 -19.20
N PHE A 151 90.88 34.37 -19.43
CA PHE A 151 91.25 34.83 -20.77
C PHE A 151 92.28 33.90 -21.42
N SER A 152 92.09 33.58 -22.70
CA SER A 152 93.01 32.73 -23.47
C SER A 152 94.01 33.51 -24.32
N THR A 153 93.81 34.82 -24.45
CA THR A 153 94.63 35.77 -25.21
C THR A 153 94.73 37.09 -24.44
N ASP A 154 95.58 38.00 -24.88
CA ASP A 154 95.56 39.37 -24.39
C ASP A 154 94.27 40.07 -24.84
N VAL A 155 93.64 40.83 -23.95
CA VAL A 155 92.37 41.53 -24.18
C VAL A 155 92.50 42.97 -23.69
N PRO A 156 92.34 43.99 -24.56
CA PRO A 156 92.51 45.37 -24.16
C PRO A 156 91.36 45.89 -23.29
N SER A 157 91.66 46.88 -22.47
CA SER A 157 90.68 47.66 -21.69
C SER A 157 89.58 48.22 -22.59
N GLY A 158 88.35 48.29 -22.08
CA GLY A 158 87.14 48.66 -22.82
C GLY A 158 86.50 47.52 -23.61
N THR A 159 87.18 46.38 -23.78
CA THR A 159 86.58 45.20 -24.42
C THR A 159 85.43 44.67 -23.58
N SER A 160 84.32 44.36 -24.24
CA SER A 160 83.14 43.78 -23.59
C SER A 160 82.83 42.38 -24.14
N PHE A 161 82.41 41.49 -23.25
CA PHE A 161 81.90 40.16 -23.59
C PHE A 161 80.63 39.85 -22.80
N THR A 162 79.78 38.99 -23.34
CA THR A 162 78.51 38.60 -22.69
C THR A 162 78.43 37.09 -22.54
N PHE A 163 77.94 36.64 -21.39
CA PHE A 163 77.54 35.25 -21.18
C PHE A 163 76.09 35.20 -20.69
N SER A 164 75.37 34.14 -21.08
CA SER A 164 73.94 34.00 -20.75
C SER A 164 73.52 32.54 -20.54
N SER A 165 72.41 32.36 -19.83
CA SER A 165 71.75 31.06 -19.63
C SER A 165 70.23 31.28 -19.67
N THR A 166 69.47 30.35 -20.26
CA THR A 166 68.00 30.47 -20.37
C THR A 166 67.30 29.16 -20.03
N GLY A 167 66.05 29.28 -19.59
CA GLY A 167 65.15 28.12 -19.42
C GLY A 167 65.47 27.24 -18.21
N VAL A 168 66.17 27.76 -17.21
CA VAL A 168 66.54 26.98 -16.03
C VAL A 168 65.42 27.03 -15.00
N ALA A 169 65.06 25.88 -14.44
CA ALA A 169 64.13 25.78 -13.32
C ALA A 169 64.92 25.66 -12.01
N GLN A 170 64.62 26.55 -11.07
CA GLN A 170 65.15 26.51 -9.72
C GLN A 170 64.01 26.09 -8.77
N PRO A 171 64.13 24.98 -8.03
CA PRO A 171 63.17 24.63 -7.00
C PRO A 171 63.30 25.61 -5.83
N VAL A 172 62.17 25.95 -5.22
CA VAL A 172 62.13 26.72 -3.97
C VAL A 172 61.50 25.88 -2.86
N ILE A 173 61.70 26.29 -1.61
CA ILE A 173 61.02 25.67 -0.47
C ILE A 173 59.58 26.22 -0.40
N TYR A 174 58.61 25.35 -0.11
CA TYR A 174 57.21 25.72 0.08
C TYR A 174 57.07 26.76 1.20
N ALA A 175 56.43 27.87 0.86
CA ALA A 175 56.36 29.05 1.72
C ALA A 175 55.09 29.03 2.60
N ALA A 176 55.22 29.26 3.90
CA ALA A 176 54.07 29.47 4.79
C ALA A 176 53.34 30.79 4.57
N ARG A 177 54.08 31.75 4.03
CA ARG A 177 53.71 33.13 3.79
C ARG A 177 54.49 33.60 2.57
N GLU A 178 54.08 34.72 1.98
CA GLU A 178 54.89 35.34 0.95
C GLU A 178 56.27 35.73 1.49
N TYR A 179 57.33 35.46 0.72
CA TYR A 179 58.69 35.92 1.04
C TYR A 179 59.46 36.28 -0.24
N THR A 180 60.52 37.07 -0.11
CA THR A 180 61.35 37.50 -1.22
C THR A 180 62.69 36.76 -1.26
N LEU A 181 63.16 36.43 -2.45
CA LEU A 181 64.46 35.82 -2.70
C LEU A 181 65.30 36.73 -3.61
N ASP A 182 66.38 37.29 -3.07
CA ASP A 182 67.31 38.12 -3.85
C ASP A 182 68.21 37.22 -4.69
N ALA A 183 68.16 37.38 -6.00
CA ALA A 183 69.07 36.75 -6.95
C ALA A 183 70.03 37.79 -7.51
N SER A 184 71.34 37.56 -7.43
CA SER A 184 72.34 38.54 -7.87
C SER A 184 73.60 37.91 -8.44
N VAL A 185 74.23 38.58 -9.39
CA VAL A 185 75.61 38.37 -9.83
C VAL A 185 76.39 39.64 -9.56
N THR A 186 77.48 39.53 -8.80
CA THR A 186 78.43 40.61 -8.53
C THR A 186 79.80 40.23 -9.06
N SER A 187 80.66 41.22 -9.31
CA SER A 187 82.07 40.97 -9.61
C SER A 187 82.92 41.28 -8.41
N THR A 188 83.82 40.36 -8.03
CA THR A 188 84.64 40.48 -6.81
C THR A 188 85.70 41.57 -6.94
N ASN A 189 86.27 41.74 -8.13
CA ASN A 189 87.38 42.65 -8.41
C ASN A 189 86.96 43.83 -9.32
N GLY A 190 85.65 44.05 -9.47
CA GLY A 190 85.07 45.02 -10.37
C GLY A 190 83.94 45.84 -9.74
N THR A 191 83.21 46.57 -10.57
CA THR A 191 82.05 47.39 -10.17
C THR A 191 80.77 46.94 -10.86
N GLY A 192 79.62 47.31 -10.29
CA GLY A 192 78.31 46.94 -10.83
C GLY A 192 77.79 45.59 -10.33
N SER A 193 76.49 45.37 -10.52
CA SER A 193 75.78 44.18 -10.09
C SER A 193 74.59 43.93 -11.01
N VAL A 194 74.30 42.66 -11.28
CA VAL A 194 73.05 42.23 -11.90
C VAL A 194 72.19 41.64 -10.79
N SER A 195 70.98 42.15 -10.55
CA SER A 195 70.14 41.61 -9.48
C SER A 195 68.65 41.67 -9.81
N THR A 196 67.89 40.73 -9.24
CA THR A 196 66.43 40.74 -9.22
C THR A 196 65.93 40.20 -7.89
N VAL A 197 64.68 40.51 -7.55
CA VAL A 197 64.01 39.99 -6.35
C VAL A 197 62.82 39.16 -6.81
N PHE A 198 62.82 37.88 -6.46
CA PHE A 198 61.71 36.98 -6.71
C PHE A 198 60.76 36.96 -5.51
N THR A 199 59.51 37.38 -5.68
CA THR A 199 58.47 37.18 -4.67
C THR A 199 57.92 35.76 -4.79
N ILE A 200 58.19 34.93 -3.78
CA ILE A 200 57.66 33.58 -3.68
C ILE A 200 56.33 33.63 -2.93
N PRO A 201 55.19 33.30 -3.58
CA PRO A 201 53.89 33.32 -2.92
C PRO A 201 53.75 32.18 -1.91
N ALA A 202 52.86 32.35 -0.94
CA ALA A 202 52.50 31.31 0.03
C ALA A 202 51.92 30.06 -0.66
N TYR A 203 52.09 28.88 -0.05
CA TYR A 203 51.42 27.67 -0.49
C TYR A 203 49.89 27.83 -0.37
N PRO A 204 49.11 27.48 -1.39
CA PRO A 204 47.66 27.55 -1.30
C PRO A 204 47.14 26.45 -0.36
N VAL A 205 46.62 26.86 0.81
CA VAL A 205 45.76 26.02 1.66
C VAL A 205 44.33 26.18 1.13
N GLU A 206 43.53 25.11 1.14
CA GLU A 206 42.13 25.23 0.73
C GLU A 206 41.40 26.21 1.64
N THR A 207 40.69 27.16 1.07
CA THR A 207 39.97 28.17 1.86
C THR A 207 38.63 27.67 2.36
N SER A 208 38.16 26.53 1.80
CA SER A 208 36.87 25.92 2.09
C SER A 208 37.01 24.41 2.24
N PRO A 209 36.28 23.80 3.19
CA PRO A 209 36.28 22.35 3.31
C PRO A 209 35.71 21.71 2.05
N THR A 210 36.34 20.63 1.60
CA THR A 210 35.94 19.90 0.39
C THR A 210 36.09 18.42 0.67
N ALA A 211 35.14 17.60 0.26
CA ALA A 211 35.37 16.17 0.10
C ALA A 211 34.63 15.74 -1.15
N ARG A 212 35.38 15.36 -2.18
CA ARG A 212 34.84 14.99 -3.49
C ARG A 212 35.53 13.74 -3.98
N LEU A 213 34.78 12.94 -4.71
CA LEU A 213 35.30 11.87 -5.52
C LEU A 213 35.67 12.44 -6.90
N ASN A 214 36.75 11.97 -7.49
CA ASN A 214 37.13 12.29 -8.85
C ASN A 214 37.43 10.98 -9.54
N GLY A 215 36.85 10.78 -10.72
CA GLY A 215 37.09 9.59 -11.52
C GLY A 215 37.79 9.95 -12.81
N ILE A 216 38.80 9.18 -13.19
CA ILE A 216 39.21 9.08 -14.59
C ILE A 216 38.52 7.85 -15.16
N PHE A 217 37.71 8.01 -16.21
CA PHE A 217 37.07 6.90 -16.88
C PHE A 217 37.86 6.48 -18.11
N THR A 218 38.03 5.17 -18.23
CA THR A 218 38.58 4.50 -19.40
C THR A 218 37.55 3.53 -19.93
N PHE A 219 37.15 3.73 -21.19
CA PHE A 219 36.30 2.78 -21.89
C PHE A 219 37.15 1.57 -22.28
N THR A 220 36.88 0.43 -21.66
CA THR A 220 37.56 -0.85 -21.98
C THR A 220 36.76 -1.70 -22.97
N GLY A 221 35.51 -1.29 -23.27
CA GLY A 221 34.62 -1.87 -24.28
C GLY A 221 33.40 -0.98 -24.54
N ALA A 222 32.45 -1.43 -25.37
CA ALA A 222 31.25 -0.65 -25.72
C ALA A 222 30.36 -0.35 -24.49
N THR A 223 30.31 -1.26 -23.52
CA THR A 223 29.56 -1.13 -22.25
C THR A 223 30.46 -1.17 -21.01
N ASP A 224 31.74 -1.48 -21.17
CA ASP A 224 32.66 -1.68 -20.05
C ASP A 224 33.44 -0.40 -19.80
N ILE A 225 33.16 0.23 -18.66
CA ILE A 225 33.87 1.42 -18.17
C ILE A 225 34.59 1.02 -16.90
N THR A 226 35.92 1.20 -16.90
CA THR A 226 36.69 1.20 -15.66
C THR A 226 36.91 2.64 -15.22
N SER A 227 36.86 2.86 -13.91
CA SER A 227 37.25 4.13 -13.31
C SER A 227 38.44 3.94 -12.39
N GLU A 228 39.32 4.94 -12.32
CA GLU A 228 40.22 5.12 -11.18
C GLU A 228 39.63 6.22 -10.30
N ASP A 229 39.22 5.87 -9.08
CA ASP A 229 38.52 6.78 -8.17
C ASP A 229 39.45 7.38 -7.13
N HIS A 230 39.54 8.70 -7.15
CA HIS A 230 40.30 9.51 -6.23
C HIS A 230 39.38 10.26 -5.26
N VAL A 231 39.52 10.02 -3.96
CA VAL A 231 38.95 10.92 -2.95
C VAL A 231 39.89 12.09 -2.76
N THR A 232 39.46 13.28 -3.19
CA THR A 232 40.02 14.55 -2.71
C THR A 232 39.34 14.90 -1.41
N LEU A 233 40.10 15.19 -0.35
CA LEU A 233 39.56 15.78 0.87
C LEU A 233 40.39 16.98 1.36
N ALA A 234 39.69 17.95 1.93
CA ALA A 234 40.19 19.10 2.67
C ALA A 234 39.23 19.26 3.86
N PRO A 235 39.55 18.70 5.03
CA PRO A 235 38.55 18.52 6.07
C PRO A 235 38.29 19.83 6.81
N GLN A 236 37.08 20.01 7.35
CA GLN A 236 36.72 21.23 8.10
C GLN A 236 37.36 21.35 9.48
N LYS A 237 37.94 20.25 9.97
CA LYS A 237 38.69 20.09 11.22
C LYS A 237 39.78 19.04 11.03
N ASP A 238 40.70 18.93 11.98
CA ASP A 238 41.70 17.87 11.95
C ASP A 238 41.00 16.51 12.04
N LEU A 239 41.32 15.59 11.14
CA LEU A 239 40.86 14.20 11.20
C LEU A 239 41.89 13.34 11.92
N GLN A 240 41.42 12.56 12.88
CA GLN A 240 42.20 11.65 13.70
C GLN A 240 41.89 10.19 13.34
N VAL A 241 42.71 9.27 13.84
CA VAL A 241 42.44 7.83 13.72
C VAL A 241 41.04 7.51 14.26
N GLY A 242 40.23 6.85 13.45
CA GLY A 242 38.84 6.53 13.75
C GLY A 242 37.82 7.41 13.04
N ASP A 243 38.20 8.62 12.60
CA ASP A 243 37.29 9.49 11.85
C ASP A 243 36.97 8.93 10.47
N GLU A 244 35.72 9.12 10.05
CA GLU A 244 35.16 8.55 8.83
C GLU A 244 34.71 9.63 7.84
N ILE A 245 34.84 9.31 6.57
CA ILE A 245 34.37 10.10 5.45
C ILE A 245 33.41 9.22 4.66
N THR A 246 32.14 9.62 4.60
CA THR A 246 31.09 8.91 3.88
C THR A 246 30.63 9.73 2.69
N ILE A 247 30.62 9.11 1.52
CA ILE A 247 30.06 9.68 0.29
C ILE A 247 28.86 8.82 -0.10
N LYS A 248 27.66 9.42 -0.11
CA LYS A 248 26.42 8.78 -0.53
C LYS A 248 25.92 9.39 -1.84
N LEU A 249 25.77 8.55 -2.86
CA LEU A 249 25.20 8.91 -4.15
C LEU A 249 23.68 9.01 -4.02
N THR A 250 23.09 9.97 -4.73
CA THR A 250 21.63 10.08 -4.84
C THR A 250 21.12 9.22 -5.99
N ASP A 251 19.83 8.87 -6.01
CA ASP A 251 19.22 8.15 -7.13
C ASP A 251 19.36 8.92 -8.46
N ALA A 252 19.38 10.26 -8.38
CA ALA A 252 19.61 11.14 -9.53
C ALA A 252 21.03 11.07 -10.11
N SER A 253 21.99 10.48 -9.39
CA SER A 253 23.38 10.37 -9.85
C SER A 253 23.54 9.43 -11.04
N GLY A 254 22.69 8.40 -11.15
CA GLY A 254 22.82 7.35 -12.16
C GLY A 254 24.11 6.53 -12.06
N VAL A 255 24.84 6.59 -10.95
CA VAL A 255 26.10 5.87 -10.71
C VAL A 255 25.93 4.91 -9.54
N ARG A 256 26.54 3.73 -9.61
CA ARG A 256 26.61 2.78 -8.50
C ARG A 256 28.06 2.42 -8.22
N PHE A 257 28.46 2.41 -6.95
CA PHE A 257 29.77 1.87 -6.57
C PHE A 257 29.81 0.36 -6.85
N ASN A 258 30.98 -0.17 -7.20
CA ASN A 258 31.21 -1.61 -7.21
C ASN A 258 31.94 -2.02 -5.92
N PRO A 259 31.25 -2.59 -4.91
CA PRO A 259 31.86 -2.90 -3.61
C PRO A 259 33.02 -3.90 -3.69
N GLU A 260 33.06 -4.72 -4.74
CA GLU A 260 34.10 -5.74 -4.91
C GLU A 260 35.44 -5.15 -5.39
N SER A 261 35.42 -4.01 -6.08
CA SER A 261 36.60 -3.34 -6.61
C SER A 261 37.10 -2.16 -5.77
N MET A 262 36.48 -1.90 -4.61
CA MET A 262 36.93 -0.90 -3.64
C MET A 262 38.13 -1.38 -2.81
N GLY A 263 39.07 -0.48 -2.55
CA GLY A 263 40.31 -0.74 -1.84
C GLY A 263 40.10 -1.05 -0.35
N LYS A 264 40.14 -2.33 0.02
CA LYS A 264 39.99 -2.80 1.42
C LYS A 264 41.29 -2.83 2.22
N SER A 265 42.43 -2.59 1.58
CA SER A 265 43.75 -2.49 2.24
C SER A 265 44.05 -1.04 2.65
N PRO A 266 44.99 -0.81 3.58
CA PRO A 266 45.46 0.54 3.90
C PRO A 266 45.94 1.28 2.64
N ILE A 267 45.21 2.33 2.30
CA ILE A 267 45.52 3.27 1.22
C ILE A 267 46.43 4.34 1.83
N VAL A 268 47.65 4.42 1.31
CA VAL A 268 48.59 5.46 1.71
C VAL A 268 48.23 6.74 0.96
N LEU A 269 48.01 7.83 1.70
CA LEU A 269 47.80 9.13 1.09
C LEU A 269 49.06 9.56 0.33
N SER A 270 48.93 9.75 -0.98
CA SER A 270 50.01 10.24 -1.83
C SER A 270 49.99 11.76 -1.84
N GLU A 271 50.87 12.38 -1.06
CA GLU A 271 51.10 13.82 -1.19
C GLU A 271 52.02 14.16 -2.36
N SER A 272 51.58 15.16 -3.15
CA SER A 272 52.43 16.30 -3.51
C SER A 272 52.49 17.26 -2.30
N ARG A 273 53.66 17.35 -1.64
CA ARG A 273 53.94 17.77 -0.24
C ARG A 273 53.82 19.32 0.05
N PRO A 274 53.94 19.85 1.31
CA PRO A 274 52.91 20.00 2.36
C PRO A 274 52.89 21.31 3.19
N VAL A 275 51.79 21.66 3.89
CA VAL A 275 51.73 22.75 4.90
C VAL A 275 50.57 22.59 5.92
N GLY A 276 50.86 22.65 7.23
CA GLY A 276 49.88 22.96 8.29
C GLY A 276 50.44 24.02 9.26
N GLY A 277 49.57 24.87 9.83
CA GLY A 277 49.93 26.09 10.56
C GLY A 277 50.72 25.95 11.87
N ALA A 278 50.97 24.72 12.34
CA ALA A 278 51.71 24.43 13.57
C ALA A 278 53.11 23.82 13.35
N THR A 279 53.59 23.75 12.11
CA THR A 279 54.90 23.14 11.81
C THR A 279 56.02 24.13 12.09
N ALA A 280 57.08 23.69 12.78
CA ALA A 280 58.25 24.53 13.07
C ALA A 280 58.84 25.09 11.77
N VAL A 281 58.82 26.41 11.65
CA VAL A 281 59.46 27.17 10.58
C VAL A 281 60.79 27.70 11.08
N ASN A 282 61.74 27.93 10.17
CA ASN A 282 62.91 28.75 10.53
C ASN A 282 62.52 30.23 10.61
N ALA A 283 63.48 31.10 10.97
CA ALA A 283 63.25 32.53 11.19
C ALA A 283 62.67 33.30 9.98
N GLN A 284 62.67 32.70 8.78
CA GLN A 284 62.17 33.28 7.55
C GLN A 284 60.78 32.75 7.16
N GLY A 285 60.24 31.73 7.84
CA GLY A 285 58.87 31.26 7.64
C GLY A 285 58.72 30.20 6.55
N ALA A 286 59.78 29.46 6.23
CA ALA A 286 59.73 28.36 5.27
C ALA A 286 59.77 26.99 5.97
N TYR A 287 59.00 26.03 5.45
CA TYR A 287 58.79 24.72 6.06
C TYR A 287 59.96 23.78 5.77
N ILE A 288 60.45 23.09 6.81
CA ILE A 288 61.27 21.88 6.64
C ILE A 288 60.30 20.70 6.60
N VAL A 289 60.18 20.08 5.43
CA VAL A 289 59.19 19.04 5.15
C VAL A 289 59.68 17.67 5.63
N PRO A 290 58.96 16.96 6.52
CA PRO A 290 59.11 15.52 6.66
C PRO A 290 58.56 14.85 5.39
N SER A 291 59.28 13.87 4.87
CA SER A 291 59.08 13.35 3.51
C SER A 291 57.74 12.66 3.23
N LYS A 292 56.87 12.40 4.22
CA LYS A 292 55.58 11.72 4.04
C LYS A 292 54.62 12.08 5.18
N LEU A 293 53.39 12.51 4.87
CA LEU A 293 52.27 12.31 5.80
C LEU A 293 52.16 10.80 6.04
N ASN A 294 52.42 10.35 7.27
CA ASN A 294 52.27 8.95 7.65
C ASN A 294 50.80 8.68 7.99
N VAL A 295 49.93 8.85 7.00
CA VAL A 295 48.48 8.69 7.12
C VAL A 295 48.03 7.54 6.23
N GLU A 296 47.22 6.66 6.79
CA GLU A 296 46.58 5.56 6.07
C GLU A 296 45.06 5.70 6.18
N LEU A 297 44.39 5.47 5.07
CA LEU A 297 42.94 5.38 4.95
C LEU A 297 42.55 3.94 4.64
N THR A 298 41.32 3.54 4.97
CA THR A 298 40.81 2.22 4.56
C THR A 298 39.32 2.33 4.27
N VAL A 299 38.86 1.73 3.16
CA VAL A 299 37.43 1.59 2.91
C VAL A 299 36.88 0.57 3.91
N VAL A 300 36.03 1.04 4.83
CA VAL A 300 35.43 0.21 5.89
C VAL A 300 34.03 -0.28 5.53
N GLU A 301 33.35 0.41 4.62
CA GLU A 301 32.04 0.03 4.10
C GLU A 301 31.89 0.50 2.65
N ALA A 302 31.33 -0.36 1.80
CA ALA A 302 30.97 -0.02 0.44
C ALA A 302 29.66 -0.75 0.06
N THR A 303 28.67 0.03 -0.38
CA THR A 303 27.41 -0.43 -0.96
C THR A 303 27.27 0.20 -2.35
N PRO A 304 26.33 -0.24 -3.21
CA PRO A 304 26.10 0.41 -4.49
C PRO A 304 25.82 1.92 -4.41
N GLU A 305 25.35 2.43 -3.27
CA GLU A 305 24.96 3.84 -3.10
C GLU A 305 25.90 4.63 -2.18
N SER A 306 26.78 3.97 -1.42
CA SER A 306 27.64 4.66 -0.45
C SER A 306 29.02 4.02 -0.30
N VAL A 307 30.01 4.85 -0.01
CA VAL A 307 31.34 4.41 0.40
C VAL A 307 31.78 5.18 1.64
N THR A 308 32.31 4.45 2.62
CA THR A 308 32.86 5.01 3.86
C THR A 308 34.34 4.68 3.98
N VAL A 309 35.15 5.71 4.11
CA VAL A 309 36.61 5.64 4.26
C VAL A 309 36.98 6.11 5.67
N ARG A 310 37.78 5.32 6.39
CA ARG A 310 38.22 5.62 7.76
C ARG A 310 39.71 5.95 7.80
N VAL A 311 40.09 6.94 8.62
CA VAL A 311 41.50 7.17 8.97
C VAL A 311 41.96 6.05 9.91
N THR A 312 42.91 5.24 9.47
CA THR A 312 43.43 4.09 10.23
C THR A 312 44.78 4.36 10.88
N LYS A 313 45.50 5.39 10.41
CA LYS A 313 46.80 5.80 10.96
C LYS A 313 47.07 7.27 10.67
N GLY A 314 47.78 7.95 11.57
CA GLY A 314 48.16 9.36 11.40
C GLY A 314 47.00 10.34 11.64
N SER A 315 47.16 11.58 11.20
CA SER A 315 46.12 12.62 11.23
C SER A 315 46.17 13.49 9.98
N ILE A 316 45.00 13.99 9.56
CA ILE A 316 44.86 14.88 8.40
C ILE A 316 44.48 16.28 8.90
N PRO A 317 45.33 17.30 8.72
CA PRO A 317 45.03 18.65 9.20
C PRO A 317 43.82 19.29 8.51
N LYS A 318 43.14 20.17 9.24
CA LYS A 318 42.08 21.03 8.73
C LYS A 318 42.52 21.79 7.47
N LEU A 319 41.61 21.87 6.50
CA LEU A 319 41.72 22.61 5.24
C LEU A 319 42.91 22.19 4.36
N TYR A 320 43.48 21.03 4.66
CA TYR A 320 44.59 20.51 3.92
C TYR A 320 44.11 19.55 2.84
N ARG A 321 44.37 19.91 1.57
CA ARG A 321 43.96 19.10 0.42
C ARG A 321 44.85 17.88 0.30
N THR A 322 44.27 16.70 0.42
CA THR A 322 44.91 15.42 0.14
C THR A 322 44.06 14.61 -0.84
N ASP A 323 44.72 13.77 -1.64
CA ASP A 323 44.10 12.91 -2.65
C ASP A 323 44.47 11.44 -2.35
N ALA A 324 43.50 10.53 -2.48
CA ALA A 324 43.68 9.10 -2.23
C ALA A 324 43.01 8.28 -3.31
N ILE A 325 43.70 7.30 -3.91
CA ILE A 325 43.05 6.33 -4.79
C ILE A 325 42.32 5.32 -3.92
N ILE A 326 40.99 5.26 -4.03
CA ILE A 326 40.16 4.39 -3.20
C ILE A 326 39.69 3.11 -3.89
N GLY A 327 39.95 2.97 -5.20
CA GLY A 327 39.63 1.78 -5.97
C GLY A 327 39.07 2.13 -7.34
N ASN A 328 38.35 1.17 -7.93
CA ASN A 328 37.67 1.31 -9.21
C ASN A 328 36.16 1.09 -9.03
N ASN A 329 35.32 1.65 -9.89
CA ASN A 329 33.88 1.44 -9.94
C ASN A 329 33.41 0.79 -11.26
N GLY A 330 32.21 0.21 -11.23
CA GLY A 330 31.46 -0.17 -12.44
C GLY A 330 30.37 0.86 -12.71
N ILE A 331 30.20 1.29 -13.96
CA ILE A 331 29.33 2.43 -14.30
C ILE A 331 28.29 1.98 -15.31
N ALA A 332 27.01 2.08 -14.94
CA ALA A 332 25.90 1.89 -15.88
C ALA A 332 25.71 3.16 -16.71
N LEU A 333 25.87 3.07 -18.02
CA LEU A 333 25.58 4.17 -18.96
C LEU A 333 24.06 4.41 -19.03
N THR A 334 23.62 5.58 -18.59
CA THR A 334 22.21 6.02 -18.72
C THR A 334 22.14 7.30 -19.56
N ARG A 335 20.97 7.60 -20.12
CA ARG A 335 20.73 8.86 -20.84
C ARG A 335 20.94 10.10 -19.96
N ASN A 336 20.80 9.95 -18.65
CA ASN A 336 20.85 11.06 -17.70
C ASN A 336 22.26 11.35 -17.17
N ASN A 337 23.15 10.35 -17.16
CA ASN A 337 24.50 10.53 -16.63
C ASN A 337 25.57 10.76 -17.71
N PHE A 338 25.31 10.43 -18.98
CA PHE A 338 26.27 10.58 -20.08
C PHE A 338 25.87 11.69 -21.06
N ARG A 339 26.77 12.65 -21.32
CA ARG A 339 26.62 13.69 -22.33
C ARG A 339 27.49 13.38 -23.57
N PRO A 340 26.90 12.81 -24.64
CA PRO A 340 27.66 12.39 -25.83
C PRO A 340 28.38 13.52 -26.54
N ALA A 341 27.86 14.76 -26.48
CA ALA A 341 28.44 15.89 -27.19
C ALA A 341 29.86 16.27 -26.70
N ASN A 342 30.15 16.03 -25.42
CA ASN A 342 31.39 16.47 -24.77
C ASN A 342 32.20 15.33 -24.12
N ASN A 343 31.76 14.07 -24.26
CA ASN A 343 32.26 12.92 -23.48
C ASN A 343 32.38 13.22 -21.98
N ALA A 344 31.40 13.97 -21.47
CA ALA A 344 31.32 14.35 -20.08
C ALA A 344 30.23 13.51 -19.43
N PHE A 345 30.46 13.13 -18.18
CA PHE A 345 29.40 12.60 -17.33
C PHE A 345 29.00 13.69 -16.34
N ASP A 346 27.71 13.94 -16.25
CA ASP A 346 27.16 14.83 -15.25
C ASP A 346 26.58 13.98 -14.13
N ILE A 347 27.18 14.09 -12.95
CA ILE A 347 26.68 13.42 -11.76
C ILE A 347 26.02 14.47 -10.88
N PHE A 348 24.70 14.39 -10.82
CA PHE A 348 23.87 15.34 -10.10
C PHE A 348 23.78 14.91 -8.64
N SER A 349 24.52 15.62 -7.79
CA SER A 349 24.40 15.65 -6.32
C SER A 349 24.74 14.37 -5.56
N ALA A 350 25.57 14.52 -4.52
CA ALA A 350 25.84 13.50 -3.52
C ALA A 350 25.76 14.14 -2.13
N GLU A 351 25.50 13.31 -1.11
CA GLU A 351 25.61 13.72 0.27
C GLU A 351 26.97 13.27 0.82
N VAL A 352 27.75 14.22 1.33
CA VAL A 352 29.08 13.94 1.87
C VAL A 352 29.11 14.29 3.35
N THR A 353 29.62 13.36 4.15
CA THR A 353 29.78 13.52 5.59
C THR A 353 31.25 13.29 5.95
N VAL A 354 31.84 14.20 6.74
CA VAL A 354 33.23 14.11 7.21
C VAL A 354 33.22 14.18 8.73
N ALA A 355 33.71 13.13 9.38
CA ALA A 355 33.67 12.94 10.83
C ALA A 355 32.27 13.22 11.43
N GLY A 356 31.23 12.69 10.78
CA GLY A 356 29.82 12.83 11.18
C GLY A 356 29.13 14.14 10.79
N GLU A 357 29.85 15.10 10.19
CA GLU A 357 29.30 16.40 9.79
C GLU A 357 29.07 16.51 8.28
N ARG A 358 27.86 16.90 7.87
CA ARG A 358 27.47 17.05 6.45
C ARG A 358 28.15 18.26 5.82
N LEU A 359 28.72 18.08 4.62
CA LEU A 359 29.22 19.16 3.77
C LEU A 359 28.12 19.59 2.76
N PRO A 360 27.58 20.82 2.85
CA PRO A 360 26.53 21.28 1.94
C PRO A 360 27.08 21.70 0.57
N GLY A 361 26.32 21.45 -0.50
CA GLY A 361 26.58 22.01 -1.84
C GLY A 361 27.77 21.42 -2.60
N VAL A 362 28.24 20.22 -2.22
CA VAL A 362 29.39 19.59 -2.87
C VAL A 362 28.93 18.77 -4.07
N SER A 363 29.35 19.18 -5.28
CA SER A 363 29.35 18.29 -6.44
C SER A 363 30.45 17.26 -6.25
N ALA A 364 30.08 16.05 -5.88
CA ALA A 364 31.04 15.05 -5.42
C ALA A 364 31.74 14.29 -6.54
N TYR A 365 31.46 14.56 -7.82
CA TYR A 365 32.08 13.80 -8.90
C TYR A 365 32.37 14.71 -10.11
N SER A 366 33.64 14.78 -10.49
CA SER A 366 34.08 15.39 -11.74
C SER A 366 34.72 14.31 -12.59
N VAL A 367 34.21 14.16 -13.81
CA VAL A 367 34.67 13.15 -14.76
C VAL A 367 35.40 13.84 -15.88
N ARG A 368 36.64 13.40 -16.14
CA ARG A 368 37.33 13.71 -17.39
C ARG A 368 37.53 12.41 -18.14
N SER A 369 36.85 12.26 -19.28
CA SER A 369 37.10 11.12 -20.15
C SER A 369 38.50 11.24 -20.75
N GLY A 370 39.30 10.17 -20.67
CA GLY A 370 40.58 10.09 -21.36
C GLY A 370 40.43 9.89 -22.88
N ASP A 371 39.38 9.15 -23.28
CA ASP A 371 39.12 8.73 -24.66
C ASP A 371 37.67 9.03 -25.12
N LYS A 372 37.36 8.89 -26.42
CA LYS A 372 35.97 9.01 -26.91
C LYS A 372 35.25 7.66 -26.90
N ALA A 373 34.08 7.60 -26.28
CA ALA A 373 33.21 6.42 -26.35
C ALA A 373 32.48 6.39 -27.71
N ASP A 374 32.57 5.28 -28.42
CA ASP A 374 31.70 5.00 -29.56
C ASP A 374 30.46 4.22 -29.05
N LEU A 375 29.36 4.94 -28.86
CA LEU A 375 28.08 4.36 -28.42
C LEU A 375 27.14 4.03 -29.59
N SER A 376 27.59 4.16 -30.84
CA SER A 376 26.73 3.99 -32.01
C SER A 376 26.20 2.55 -32.20
N SER A 377 26.83 1.59 -31.53
CA SER A 377 26.43 0.17 -31.55
C SER A 377 25.56 -0.27 -30.37
N LEU A 378 25.13 0.64 -29.49
CA LEU A 378 24.29 0.32 -28.33
C LEU A 378 22.82 0.65 -28.59
N ASP A 379 21.95 -0.29 -28.21
CA ASP A 379 20.52 -0.04 -28.15
C ASP A 379 20.16 0.75 -26.89
N ILE A 380 19.06 1.50 -26.96
CA ILE A 380 18.51 2.21 -25.81
C ILE A 380 17.25 1.51 -25.33
N THR A 381 17.16 1.26 -24.02
CA THR A 381 15.91 0.84 -23.38
C THR A 381 15.30 2.01 -22.61
N GLU A 382 14.08 2.39 -22.96
CA GLU A 382 13.32 3.49 -22.37
C GLU A 382 12.21 2.94 -21.46
N PHE A 383 12.04 3.48 -20.24
CA PHE A 383 11.05 3.00 -19.26
C PHE A 383 10.02 4.08 -19.00
N TYR A 384 8.82 3.90 -19.54
CA TYR A 384 7.75 4.90 -19.47
C TYR A 384 6.48 4.30 -18.92
N ASP A 385 5.68 5.11 -18.22
CA ASP A 385 4.31 4.75 -17.92
C ASP A 385 3.39 4.98 -19.13
N GLU A 386 2.14 4.53 -19.03
CA GLU A 386 1.12 4.74 -20.06
C GLU A 386 0.79 6.21 -20.33
N ALA A 387 1.10 7.13 -19.41
CA ALA A 387 0.95 8.57 -19.57
C ALA A 387 2.15 9.22 -20.31
N GLY A 388 3.22 8.46 -20.58
CA GLY A 388 4.43 8.96 -21.22
C GLY A 388 5.40 9.66 -20.26
N THR A 389 5.28 9.41 -18.96
CA THR A 389 6.24 9.84 -17.94
C THR A 389 7.37 8.81 -17.85
N GLU A 390 8.62 9.26 -17.84
CA GLU A 390 9.77 8.37 -17.58
C GLU A 390 9.76 7.93 -16.11
N ILE A 391 9.68 6.63 -15.86
CA ILE A 391 9.56 6.05 -14.49
C ILE A 391 10.90 5.55 -13.95
N GLN A 392 11.88 5.35 -14.83
CA GLN A 392 13.26 5.03 -14.49
C GLN A 392 14.17 5.54 -15.61
N PRO A 393 15.40 6.02 -15.32
CA PRO A 393 16.33 6.47 -16.33
C PRO A 393 16.55 5.44 -17.45
N SER A 394 16.45 5.91 -18.68
CA SER A 394 16.73 5.11 -19.88
C SER A 394 18.17 4.58 -19.89
N VAL A 395 18.35 3.32 -20.27
CA VAL A 395 19.63 2.58 -20.20
C VAL A 395 20.19 2.33 -21.59
N TYR A 396 21.49 2.55 -21.78
CA TYR A 396 22.21 2.10 -22.98
C TYR A 396 22.80 0.72 -22.75
N SER A 397 22.36 -0.28 -23.51
CA SER A 397 22.80 -1.67 -23.34
C SER A 397 22.53 -2.50 -24.60
N ASN A 398 23.44 -3.42 -24.90
CA ASN A 398 23.24 -4.51 -25.88
C ASN A 398 22.71 -5.80 -25.23
N THR A 399 22.44 -5.76 -23.92
CA THR A 399 21.81 -6.83 -23.14
C THR A 399 20.45 -6.36 -22.62
N ASN A 400 19.47 -7.27 -22.54
CA ASN A 400 18.14 -6.93 -22.03
C ASN A 400 18.22 -6.53 -20.54
N PRO A 401 17.87 -5.28 -20.18
CA PRO A 401 17.82 -4.88 -18.77
C PRO A 401 16.68 -5.60 -18.04
N SER A 402 16.74 -5.58 -16.70
CA SER A 402 15.62 -6.06 -15.87
C SER A 402 14.33 -5.36 -16.28
N ARG A 403 13.26 -6.15 -16.41
CA ARG A 403 11.93 -5.66 -16.77
C ARG A 403 11.04 -5.46 -15.55
N ASP A 404 11.49 -5.91 -14.38
CA ASP A 404 10.73 -5.78 -13.13
C ASP A 404 11.00 -4.41 -12.51
N ILE A 405 9.93 -3.62 -12.37
CA ILE A 405 9.94 -2.31 -11.71
C ILE A 405 8.95 -2.36 -10.55
N ALA A 406 9.43 -2.08 -9.33
CA ALA A 406 8.60 -2.12 -8.13
C ALA A 406 7.38 -1.19 -8.26
N GLY A 407 6.18 -1.73 -8.04
CA GLY A 407 4.92 -0.99 -8.15
C GLY A 407 4.38 -0.81 -9.58
N TYR A 408 5.04 -1.40 -10.59
CA TYR A 408 4.63 -1.31 -11.98
C TYR A 408 4.54 -2.69 -12.64
N HIS A 409 3.59 -2.83 -13.58
CA HIS A 409 3.43 -4.02 -14.43
C HIS A 409 3.79 -3.69 -15.88
N LEU A 410 4.58 -4.54 -16.55
CA LEU A 410 4.96 -4.31 -17.95
C LEU A 410 3.77 -4.63 -18.87
N MET A 411 3.24 -3.63 -19.56
CA MET A 411 2.08 -3.79 -20.45
C MET A 411 2.49 -4.19 -21.86
N ARG A 412 3.49 -3.49 -22.42
CA ARG A 412 3.91 -3.70 -23.82
C ARG A 412 5.28 -3.11 -24.11
N GLU A 413 5.79 -3.49 -25.28
CA GLU A 413 7.05 -3.00 -25.84
C GLU A 413 6.77 -2.30 -27.18
N THR A 414 7.44 -1.18 -27.41
CA THR A 414 7.38 -0.43 -28.67
C THR A 414 8.79 -0.07 -29.13
N ALA A 415 8.97 0.35 -30.38
CA ALA A 415 10.26 0.89 -30.84
C ALA A 415 10.55 2.24 -30.15
N ALA A 416 11.78 2.42 -29.65
CA ALA A 416 12.25 3.71 -29.16
C ALA A 416 12.54 4.67 -30.33
N SER A 417 12.52 5.98 -30.07
CA SER A 417 12.92 7.03 -31.01
C SER A 417 13.97 7.91 -30.33
N PRO A 418 15.08 8.31 -30.99
CA PRO A 418 15.38 8.25 -32.43
C PRO A 418 16.31 7.12 -32.90
N ASN A 419 16.71 6.17 -32.04
CA ASN A 419 17.59 5.05 -32.39
C ASN A 419 16.86 3.70 -32.20
N ALA A 420 17.36 2.63 -32.83
CA ALA A 420 16.78 1.27 -32.93
C ALA A 420 16.60 0.48 -31.61
N GLY A 421 16.29 1.16 -30.51
CA GLY A 421 16.07 0.58 -29.19
C GLY A 421 14.61 0.21 -28.88
N THR A 422 14.36 -0.15 -27.63
CA THR A 422 13.06 -0.61 -27.12
C THR A 422 12.51 0.37 -26.09
N ARG A 423 11.24 0.75 -26.20
CA ARG A 423 10.50 1.45 -25.15
C ARG A 423 9.54 0.49 -24.48
N LEU A 424 9.72 0.29 -23.18
CA LEU A 424 8.87 -0.51 -22.32
C LEU A 424 7.81 0.40 -21.70
N ILE A 425 6.54 0.04 -21.88
CA ILE A 425 5.39 0.79 -21.35
C ILE A 425 4.81 0.02 -20.17
N TYR A 426 4.74 0.69 -19.03
CA TYR A 426 4.30 0.12 -17.77
C TYR A 426 2.98 0.71 -17.29
N HIS A 427 2.18 -0.12 -16.65
CA HIS A 427 1.03 0.30 -15.85
C HIS A 427 1.45 0.45 -14.40
N ARG A 428 1.09 1.57 -13.76
CA ARG A 428 1.28 1.74 -12.31
C ARG A 428 0.18 0.95 -11.60
N MET A 429 0.53 -0.13 -10.91
CA MET A 429 -0.47 -1.03 -10.31
C MET A 429 -1.27 -0.31 -9.22
N MET A 430 -2.56 -0.57 -9.21
CA MET A 430 -3.55 -0.01 -8.31
C MET A 430 -4.37 -1.11 -7.62
N THR A 431 -4.91 -0.79 -6.47
CA THR A 431 -6.00 -1.55 -5.84
C THR A 431 -7.31 -0.81 -6.12
N ARG A 432 -8.25 -1.48 -6.79
CA ARG A 432 -9.53 -0.90 -7.21
C ARG A 432 -10.71 -1.61 -6.54
N PHE A 433 -11.79 -0.87 -6.34
CA PHE A 433 -13.04 -1.35 -5.77
C PHE A 433 -14.12 -1.26 -6.83
N VAL A 434 -14.52 -2.41 -7.37
CA VAL A 434 -15.33 -2.49 -8.58
C VAL A 434 -16.60 -3.29 -8.36
N ASP A 435 -17.63 -3.00 -9.15
CA ASP A 435 -18.82 -3.83 -9.22
C ASP A 435 -18.57 -5.16 -9.97
N ASP A 436 -19.59 -6.00 -10.08
CA ASP A 436 -19.56 -7.28 -10.78
C ASP A 436 -19.22 -7.14 -12.28
N THR A 437 -19.43 -5.95 -12.85
CA THR A 437 -19.07 -5.60 -14.23
C THR A 437 -17.66 -5.04 -14.38
N LYS A 438 -16.87 -5.03 -13.29
CA LYS A 438 -15.50 -4.49 -13.19
C LYS A 438 -15.42 -2.97 -13.36
N LYS A 439 -16.52 -2.26 -13.10
CA LYS A 439 -16.56 -0.79 -13.12
C LYS A 439 -16.33 -0.23 -11.71
N ASP A 440 -15.58 0.86 -11.60
CA ASP A 440 -15.31 1.48 -10.30
C ASP A 440 -16.60 1.93 -9.60
N ILE A 441 -16.69 1.61 -8.30
CA ILE A 441 -17.81 1.99 -7.47
C ILE A 441 -17.66 3.46 -7.05
N PRO A 442 -18.68 4.31 -7.28
CA PRO A 442 -18.63 5.71 -6.86
C PRO A 442 -18.34 5.88 -5.37
N GLY A 443 -17.35 6.72 -5.02
CA GLY A 443 -16.95 6.98 -3.64
C GLY A 443 -15.92 5.99 -3.07
N ALA A 444 -15.58 4.93 -3.80
CA ALA A 444 -14.53 3.99 -3.42
C ALA A 444 -13.27 4.19 -4.30
N ASP A 445 -12.56 5.29 -4.05
CA ASP A 445 -11.43 5.69 -4.89
C ASP A 445 -10.33 4.62 -4.98
N PRO A 446 -9.77 4.37 -6.18
CA PRO A 446 -8.59 3.53 -6.37
C PRO A 446 -7.40 3.98 -5.53
N VAL A 447 -6.63 3.02 -5.02
CA VAL A 447 -5.44 3.26 -4.21
C VAL A 447 -4.20 2.81 -4.97
N VAL A 448 -3.14 3.61 -4.91
CA VAL A 448 -1.85 3.25 -5.52
C VAL A 448 -1.24 2.04 -4.81
N GLY A 449 -0.78 1.05 -5.60
CA GLY A 449 -0.17 -0.18 -5.11
C GLY A 449 -1.17 -1.32 -4.91
N THR A 450 -0.67 -2.51 -4.58
CA THR A 450 -1.44 -3.76 -4.50
C THR A 450 -1.75 -4.21 -3.06
N ASP A 451 -1.29 -3.44 -2.07
CA ASP A 451 -1.31 -3.82 -0.65
C ASP A 451 -2.49 -3.22 0.12
N ALA A 452 -3.35 -2.44 -0.54
CA ALA A 452 -4.48 -1.82 0.12
C ALA A 452 -5.51 -2.89 0.55
N PRO A 453 -6.08 -2.78 1.77
CA PRO A 453 -7.03 -3.77 2.26
C PRO A 453 -8.41 -3.65 1.58
N GLN A 454 -9.20 -4.71 1.71
CA GLN A 454 -10.64 -4.71 1.42
C GLN A 454 -11.36 -3.64 2.26
N LYS A 455 -12.48 -3.10 1.75
CA LYS A 455 -13.29 -2.06 2.42
C LYS A 455 -14.75 -2.47 2.49
N GLU A 456 -15.44 -2.11 3.55
CA GLU A 456 -16.91 -2.11 3.54
C GLU A 456 -17.39 -0.89 2.76
N ILE A 457 -18.33 -1.09 1.84
CA ILE A 457 -18.85 -0.06 0.94
C ILE A 457 -20.37 -0.07 1.08
N ASP A 458 -20.94 1.08 1.43
CA ASP A 458 -22.38 1.22 1.65
C ASP A 458 -23.18 0.87 0.37
N GLY A 459 -24.21 0.03 0.52
CA GLY A 459 -25.00 -0.49 -0.60
C GLY A 459 -24.31 -1.56 -1.46
N TYR A 460 -23.18 -2.13 -1.02
CA TYR A 460 -22.44 -3.16 -1.75
C TYR A 460 -21.95 -4.29 -0.83
N LEU A 461 -21.99 -5.53 -1.31
CA LEU A 461 -21.51 -6.73 -0.62
C LEU A 461 -20.23 -7.24 -1.28
N TYR A 462 -19.17 -7.47 -0.49
CA TYR A 462 -17.93 -8.05 -1.01
C TYR A 462 -18.17 -9.46 -1.54
N ALA A 463 -17.70 -9.72 -2.76
CA ALA A 463 -17.87 -10.99 -3.46
C ALA A 463 -16.55 -11.74 -3.62
N ASP A 464 -15.55 -11.10 -4.22
CA ASP A 464 -14.28 -11.77 -4.55
C ASP A 464 -13.10 -10.80 -4.71
N LYS A 465 -11.87 -11.35 -4.73
CA LYS A 465 -10.62 -10.65 -4.99
C LYS A 465 -9.93 -11.25 -6.21
N GLU A 466 -9.66 -10.41 -7.19
CA GLU A 466 -9.03 -10.80 -8.45
C GLU A 466 -7.78 -9.97 -8.76
N THR A 467 -7.00 -10.42 -9.74
CA THR A 467 -5.88 -9.66 -10.33
C THR A 467 -6.15 -9.47 -11.81
N ALA A 468 -6.15 -8.22 -12.27
CA ALA A 468 -6.38 -7.86 -13.66
C ALA A 468 -5.12 -8.05 -14.52
N ASP A 469 -5.29 -8.08 -15.83
CA ASP A 469 -4.18 -8.28 -16.79
C ASP A 469 -3.11 -7.18 -16.72
N ASN A 470 -3.45 -5.99 -16.23
CA ASN A 470 -2.52 -4.89 -16.00
C ASN A 470 -1.81 -4.94 -14.64
N GLY A 471 -2.00 -6.02 -13.88
CA GLY A 471 -1.44 -6.21 -12.54
C GLY A 471 -2.22 -5.54 -11.41
N ASP A 472 -3.33 -4.86 -11.70
CA ASP A 472 -4.19 -4.28 -10.65
C ASP A 472 -4.83 -5.37 -9.78
N VAL A 473 -5.02 -5.05 -8.50
CA VAL A 473 -5.82 -5.86 -7.59
C VAL A 473 -7.24 -5.32 -7.59
N LEU A 474 -8.22 -6.18 -7.90
CA LEU A 474 -9.64 -5.83 -7.91
C LEU A 474 -10.35 -6.47 -6.72
N TYR A 475 -10.93 -5.64 -5.86
CA TYR A 475 -11.96 -6.09 -4.91
C TYR A 475 -13.32 -5.93 -5.59
N VAL A 476 -14.00 -7.05 -5.84
CA VAL A 476 -15.27 -7.13 -6.56
C VAL A 476 -16.43 -7.14 -5.56
N TYR A 477 -17.43 -6.32 -5.80
CA TYR A 477 -18.62 -6.22 -4.96
C TYR A 477 -19.90 -6.38 -5.78
N HIS A 478 -20.91 -7.01 -5.17
CA HIS A 478 -22.25 -7.05 -5.69
C HIS A 478 -23.05 -5.88 -5.14
N LYS A 479 -23.84 -5.22 -5.99
CA LYS A 479 -24.74 -4.17 -5.54
C LYS A 479 -25.88 -4.77 -4.69
N LEU A 480 -26.30 -4.02 -3.68
CA LEU A 480 -27.47 -4.36 -2.87
C LEU A 480 -28.67 -3.54 -3.32
N GLU A 481 -29.85 -4.17 -3.27
CA GLU A 481 -31.11 -3.50 -3.53
C GLU A 481 -32.18 -3.92 -2.52
N GLU A 482 -33.05 -2.97 -2.20
CA GLU A 482 -34.25 -3.22 -1.42
C GLU A 482 -35.35 -3.79 -2.31
N ARG A 483 -35.98 -4.89 -1.88
CA ARG A 483 -37.19 -5.44 -2.52
C ARG A 483 -38.27 -5.70 -1.49
N GLU A 484 -39.49 -5.30 -1.85
CA GLU A 484 -40.68 -5.64 -1.09
C GLU A 484 -41.07 -7.11 -1.29
N GLU A 485 -41.41 -7.77 -0.20
CA GLU A 485 -41.99 -9.11 -0.14
C GLU A 485 -43.36 -9.02 0.55
N THR A 486 -44.34 -9.78 0.06
CA THR A 486 -45.71 -9.77 0.60
C THR A 486 -46.16 -11.16 1.04
N LYS A 487 -47.03 -11.20 2.05
CA LYS A 487 -47.65 -12.42 2.57
C LYS A 487 -49.12 -12.15 2.88
N GLU A 488 -50.02 -12.88 2.23
CA GLU A 488 -51.46 -12.83 2.52
C GLU A 488 -51.79 -13.82 3.65
N ILE A 489 -52.52 -13.37 4.67
CA ILE A 489 -53.04 -14.22 5.77
C ILE A 489 -54.56 -14.08 5.81
N THR A 490 -55.24 -15.21 5.96
CA THR A 490 -56.71 -15.31 5.93
C THR A 490 -57.30 -15.85 7.23
N ARG A 491 -58.39 -15.23 7.70
CA ARG A 491 -59.27 -15.79 8.72
C ARG A 491 -60.64 -16.12 8.12
N THR A 492 -61.10 -17.34 8.32
CA THR A 492 -62.42 -17.81 7.85
C THR A 492 -63.31 -18.12 9.04
N ILE A 493 -64.46 -17.46 9.13
CA ILE A 493 -65.48 -17.68 10.15
C ILE A 493 -66.63 -18.46 9.52
N THR A 494 -66.89 -19.67 10.01
CA THR A 494 -67.97 -20.54 9.51
C THR A 494 -69.13 -20.59 10.49
N TYR A 495 -70.35 -20.51 9.96
CA TYR A 495 -71.58 -20.52 10.75
C TYR A 495 -72.32 -21.84 10.52
N LEU A 496 -72.28 -22.73 11.50
CA LEU A 496 -72.71 -24.12 11.36
C LEU A 496 -73.93 -24.44 12.22
N ASP A 497 -74.75 -25.36 11.75
CA ASP A 497 -75.75 -26.02 12.58
C ASP A 497 -75.03 -26.90 13.63
N ALA A 498 -75.41 -26.73 14.91
CA ALA A 498 -74.75 -27.41 16.02
C ALA A 498 -74.84 -28.95 15.92
N THR A 499 -75.93 -29.47 15.35
CA THR A 499 -76.27 -30.89 15.26
C THR A 499 -75.74 -31.51 13.97
N THR A 500 -76.11 -30.95 12.81
CA THR A 500 -75.81 -31.54 11.49
C THR A 500 -74.42 -31.15 10.97
N LYS A 501 -73.80 -30.12 11.55
CA LYS A 501 -72.58 -29.46 11.04
C LYS A 501 -72.74 -28.91 9.62
N GLY A 502 -73.96 -28.82 9.11
CA GLY A 502 -74.28 -28.14 7.86
C GLY A 502 -74.14 -26.62 8.00
N SER A 503 -74.08 -25.92 6.87
CA SER A 503 -74.01 -24.46 6.84
C SER A 503 -75.33 -23.84 7.32
N ALA A 504 -75.32 -23.15 8.46
CA ALA A 504 -76.46 -22.37 8.96
C ALA A 504 -76.51 -20.96 8.34
N HIS A 505 -75.34 -20.40 8.00
CA HIS A 505 -75.21 -19.14 7.29
C HIS A 505 -73.93 -19.15 6.42
N ALA A 506 -73.86 -18.29 5.39
CA ALA A 506 -72.66 -18.17 4.55
C ALA A 506 -71.44 -17.75 5.38
N PRO A 507 -70.25 -18.34 5.15
CA PRO A 507 -69.04 -18.03 5.90
C PRO A 507 -68.52 -16.62 5.59
N GLU A 508 -67.79 -16.04 6.54
CA GLU A 508 -67.14 -14.75 6.39
C GLU A 508 -65.62 -14.92 6.30
N VAL A 509 -64.98 -14.26 5.33
CA VAL A 509 -63.53 -14.38 5.09
C VAL A 509 -62.89 -13.01 5.20
N GLN A 510 -61.91 -12.89 6.10
CA GLN A 510 -61.13 -11.67 6.29
C GLN A 510 -59.69 -11.91 5.85
N LYS A 511 -59.18 -11.03 4.99
CA LYS A 511 -57.82 -11.12 4.43
C LYS A 511 -57.02 -9.89 4.81
N VAL A 512 -55.77 -10.10 5.17
CA VAL A 512 -54.78 -9.02 5.36
C VAL A 512 -53.51 -9.38 4.62
N THR A 513 -52.84 -8.37 4.07
CA THR A 513 -51.55 -8.50 3.41
C THR A 513 -50.50 -7.83 4.27
N LEU A 514 -49.49 -8.60 4.68
CA LEU A 514 -48.30 -8.07 5.34
C LEU A 514 -47.22 -7.81 4.30
N THR A 515 -46.40 -6.79 4.52
CA THR A 515 -45.27 -6.42 3.66
C THR A 515 -43.98 -6.39 4.50
N ARG A 516 -42.84 -6.76 3.91
CA ARG A 516 -41.51 -6.48 4.45
C ARG A 516 -40.55 -6.05 3.34
N THR A 517 -39.56 -5.23 3.68
CA THR A 517 -38.52 -4.81 2.73
C THR A 517 -37.23 -5.55 3.05
N ASN A 518 -36.78 -6.44 2.16
CA ASN A 518 -35.53 -7.17 2.34
C ASN A 518 -34.43 -6.53 1.49
N THR A 519 -33.20 -6.59 1.99
CA THR A 519 -32.00 -6.24 1.21
C THR A 519 -31.49 -7.50 0.51
N ARG A 520 -31.37 -7.45 -0.81
CA ARG A 520 -30.92 -8.56 -1.65
C ARG A 520 -29.66 -8.21 -2.42
N ASP A 521 -28.85 -9.22 -2.64
CA ASP A 521 -27.74 -9.17 -3.59
C ASP A 521 -28.30 -9.22 -5.02
N THR A 522 -27.97 -8.22 -5.85
CA THR A 522 -28.51 -8.11 -7.22
C THR A 522 -27.99 -9.18 -8.17
N VAL A 523 -26.84 -9.78 -7.88
CA VAL A 523 -26.19 -10.80 -8.72
C VAL A 523 -26.71 -12.19 -8.36
N THR A 524 -26.72 -12.55 -7.07
CA THR A 524 -27.14 -13.88 -6.61
C THR A 524 -28.64 -13.98 -6.33
N ASN A 525 -29.33 -12.85 -6.21
CA ASN A 525 -30.73 -12.72 -5.80
C ASN A 525 -31.03 -13.31 -4.41
N THR A 526 -29.99 -13.54 -3.60
CA THR A 526 -30.11 -14.03 -2.22
C THR A 526 -30.47 -12.89 -1.26
N VAL A 527 -31.15 -13.21 -0.16
CA VAL A 527 -31.46 -12.23 0.89
C VAL A 527 -30.22 -12.08 1.77
N VAL A 528 -29.71 -10.85 1.85
CA VAL A 528 -28.59 -10.48 2.71
C VAL A 528 -29.10 -10.04 4.07
N GLU A 529 -30.19 -9.27 4.10
CA GLU A 529 -30.83 -8.82 5.32
C GLU A 529 -32.36 -8.90 5.17
N GLU A 530 -33.03 -9.53 6.14
CA GLU A 530 -34.49 -9.59 6.16
C GLU A 530 -35.08 -8.37 6.84
N GLY A 531 -36.08 -7.76 6.22
CA GLY A 531 -36.90 -6.73 6.83
C GLY A 531 -37.87 -7.28 7.87
N VAL A 532 -38.43 -6.36 8.66
CA VAL A 532 -39.50 -6.67 9.61
C VAL A 532 -40.84 -6.67 8.87
N TRP A 533 -41.65 -7.71 9.09
CA TRP A 533 -43.03 -7.76 8.60
C TRP A 533 -43.87 -6.65 9.20
N SER A 534 -44.68 -5.99 8.37
CA SER A 534 -45.76 -5.12 8.82
C SER A 534 -46.77 -5.89 9.67
N GLU A 535 -47.58 -5.16 10.41
CA GLU A 535 -48.65 -5.72 11.24
C GLU A 535 -50.02 -5.31 10.71
N ALA A 536 -51.04 -6.12 11.00
CA ALA A 536 -52.43 -5.83 10.67
C ALA A 536 -53.35 -6.37 11.78
N SER A 537 -54.66 -6.19 11.63
CA SER A 537 -55.64 -6.90 12.45
C SER A 537 -56.85 -7.32 11.62
N TRP A 538 -57.47 -8.43 12.03
CA TRP A 538 -58.80 -8.80 11.54
C TRP A 538 -59.85 -8.24 12.49
N PRO A 539 -60.73 -7.33 12.05
CA PRO A 539 -61.68 -6.67 12.94
C PRO A 539 -62.68 -7.66 13.53
N GLU A 540 -63.29 -7.29 14.66
CA GLU A 540 -64.39 -8.05 15.27
C GLU A 540 -65.54 -8.27 14.27
N VAL A 541 -66.08 -9.48 14.24
CA VAL A 541 -67.24 -9.85 13.42
C VAL A 541 -68.39 -10.26 14.33
N LYS A 542 -69.53 -9.58 14.21
CA LYS A 542 -70.74 -9.97 14.93
C LYS A 542 -71.38 -11.17 14.27
N SER A 543 -71.70 -12.19 15.06
CA SER A 543 -72.38 -13.39 14.56
C SER A 543 -73.80 -13.01 14.11
N PRO A 544 -74.22 -13.42 12.90
CA PRO A 544 -75.52 -13.03 12.35
C PRO A 544 -76.67 -13.63 13.16
N PHE A 545 -77.84 -12.99 13.09
CA PHE A 545 -79.08 -13.64 13.48
C PHE A 545 -79.49 -14.63 12.37
N VAL A 546 -79.82 -15.86 12.75
CA VAL A 546 -80.29 -16.89 11.82
C VAL A 546 -81.68 -17.33 12.26
N GLU A 547 -82.67 -17.11 11.39
CA GLU A 547 -84.06 -17.49 11.65
C GLU A 547 -84.19 -19.01 11.88
N ASN A 548 -85.10 -19.42 12.77
CA ASN A 548 -85.32 -20.81 13.20
C ASN A 548 -84.19 -21.44 14.02
N TYR A 549 -83.15 -20.68 14.32
CA TYR A 549 -82.10 -21.07 15.27
C TYR A 549 -82.14 -20.20 16.52
N LYS A 550 -81.59 -20.71 17.60
CA LYS A 550 -81.33 -19.95 18.83
C LYS A 550 -80.14 -19.01 18.64
N ALA A 551 -79.81 -18.26 19.69
CA ALA A 551 -78.61 -17.42 19.70
C ALA A 551 -77.34 -18.24 19.37
N PRO A 552 -76.37 -17.64 18.66
CA PRO A 552 -75.12 -18.31 18.35
C PRO A 552 -74.33 -18.67 19.61
N SER A 553 -73.48 -19.70 19.49
CA SER A 553 -72.52 -20.11 20.54
C SER A 553 -71.62 -18.99 21.04
N VAL A 554 -71.28 -18.02 20.18
CA VAL A 554 -70.62 -16.76 20.52
C VAL A 554 -71.34 -15.60 19.83
N SER A 555 -71.55 -14.48 20.51
CA SER A 555 -72.24 -13.32 19.92
C SER A 555 -71.38 -12.55 18.90
N SER A 556 -70.06 -12.67 19.02
CA SER A 556 -69.09 -12.12 18.08
C SER A 556 -67.76 -12.86 18.15
N VAL A 557 -67.03 -12.83 17.04
CA VAL A 557 -65.64 -13.28 16.95
C VAL A 557 -64.75 -12.06 17.13
N PRO A 558 -63.90 -12.01 18.17
CA PRO A 558 -63.16 -10.80 18.54
C PRO A 558 -62.11 -10.40 17.49
N GLU A 559 -61.66 -9.15 17.57
CA GLU A 559 -60.49 -8.68 16.82
C GLU A 559 -59.24 -9.50 17.17
N VAL A 560 -58.42 -9.81 16.17
CA VAL A 560 -57.13 -10.51 16.35
C VAL A 560 -56.03 -9.76 15.61
N ARG A 561 -54.93 -9.48 16.31
CA ARG A 561 -53.70 -8.92 15.72
C ARG A 561 -53.01 -9.98 14.86
N VAL A 562 -52.59 -9.58 13.66
CA VAL A 562 -51.90 -10.40 12.68
C VAL A 562 -50.46 -9.91 12.53
N THR A 563 -49.52 -10.83 12.66
CA THR A 563 -48.06 -10.60 12.56
C THR A 563 -47.46 -11.56 11.53
N GLY A 564 -46.18 -11.39 11.17
CA GLY A 564 -45.49 -12.29 10.24
C GLY A 564 -45.52 -13.78 10.63
N ALA A 565 -45.67 -14.08 11.94
CA ALA A 565 -45.77 -15.43 12.47
C ALA A 565 -47.20 -16.01 12.46
N THR A 566 -48.22 -15.17 12.24
CA THR A 566 -49.61 -15.62 12.17
C THR A 566 -49.82 -16.48 10.92
N THR A 567 -50.60 -17.56 11.07
CA THR A 567 -51.03 -18.45 10.00
C THR A 567 -52.51 -18.27 9.73
N ASP A 568 -52.98 -18.82 8.61
CA ASP A 568 -54.42 -18.88 8.33
C ASP A 568 -55.17 -19.55 9.48
N THR A 569 -56.33 -18.98 9.83
CA THR A 569 -57.11 -19.40 10.99
C THR A 569 -58.56 -19.65 10.58
N ALA A 570 -59.17 -20.69 11.14
CA ALA A 570 -60.60 -20.96 11.02
C ALA A 570 -61.29 -20.79 12.39
N VAL A 571 -62.44 -20.13 12.41
CA VAL A 571 -63.28 -19.96 13.60
C VAL A 571 -64.67 -20.52 13.29
N GLU A 572 -65.16 -21.42 14.14
CA GLU A 572 -66.49 -22.00 13.99
C GLU A 572 -67.45 -21.36 14.98
N VAL A 573 -68.61 -20.94 14.48
CA VAL A 573 -69.73 -20.43 15.28
C VAL A 573 -70.93 -21.35 15.04
N THR A 574 -71.35 -22.07 16.07
CA THR A 574 -72.49 -22.99 15.95
C THR A 574 -73.80 -22.37 16.41
N TYR A 575 -74.90 -22.79 15.81
CA TYR A 575 -76.28 -22.42 16.15
C TYR A 575 -77.10 -23.66 16.51
N GLU A 576 -77.75 -23.64 17.67
CA GLU A 576 -78.74 -24.66 18.03
C GLU A 576 -80.06 -24.40 17.29
N GLN A 577 -80.71 -25.46 16.83
CA GLN A 577 -82.03 -25.37 16.22
C GLN A 577 -83.05 -24.92 17.27
N ASP A 578 -83.94 -24.01 16.91
CA ASP A 578 -85.00 -23.51 17.80
C ASP A 578 -86.25 -24.40 17.72
N THR A 579 -87.09 -24.34 18.75
CA THR A 579 -88.31 -25.12 18.87
C THR A 579 -89.51 -24.23 19.14
N GLU A 580 -90.71 -24.70 18.81
CA GLU A 580 -91.96 -24.04 19.18
C GLU A 580 -93.00 -25.03 19.69
N ASP A 581 -93.83 -24.54 20.60
CA ASP A 581 -94.95 -25.28 21.14
C ASP A 581 -96.15 -25.21 20.19
N VAL A 582 -96.69 -26.38 19.87
CA VAL A 582 -97.85 -26.57 19.00
C VAL A 582 -98.95 -27.24 19.82
N PRO A 583 -99.94 -26.47 20.31
CA PRO A 583 -101.04 -27.03 21.08
C PRO A 583 -101.96 -27.86 20.17
N GLU A 584 -102.44 -28.99 20.69
CA GLU A 584 -103.38 -29.88 20.03
C GLU A 584 -104.50 -30.27 21.00
N SER A 585 -105.74 -30.34 20.53
CA SER A 585 -106.89 -30.73 21.35
C SER A 585 -107.84 -31.63 20.57
N LYS A 586 -108.41 -32.62 21.26
CA LYS A 586 -109.46 -33.51 20.74
C LYS A 586 -110.65 -33.48 21.67
N THR A 587 -111.84 -33.24 21.11
CA THR A 587 -113.10 -33.30 21.84
C THR A 587 -113.92 -34.50 21.36
N VAL A 588 -114.42 -35.29 22.31
CA VAL A 588 -115.30 -36.43 22.06
C VAL A 588 -116.54 -36.34 22.94
N THR A 589 -117.67 -36.75 22.40
CA THR A 589 -118.99 -36.61 23.04
C THR A 589 -119.64 -37.97 23.21
N ARG A 590 -120.15 -38.23 24.41
CA ARG A 590 -121.07 -39.34 24.67
C ARG A 590 -122.50 -38.81 24.75
N THR A 591 -123.41 -39.42 24.01
CA THR A 591 -124.85 -39.12 24.06
C THR A 591 -125.58 -40.28 24.72
N ILE A 592 -126.43 -39.99 25.71
CA ILE A 592 -127.26 -40.98 26.39
C ILE A 592 -128.71 -40.78 25.93
N HIS A 593 -129.30 -41.80 25.32
CA HIS A 593 -130.68 -41.84 24.86
C HIS A 593 -131.56 -42.57 25.86
N TYR A 594 -132.72 -42.00 26.21
CA TYR A 594 -133.68 -42.65 27.11
C TYR A 594 -134.93 -43.02 26.33
N VAL A 595 -135.19 -44.31 26.14
CA VAL A 595 -136.26 -44.80 25.25
C VAL A 595 -137.18 -45.82 25.91
N ASP A 596 -138.38 -45.99 25.37
CA ASP A 596 -139.29 -47.08 25.71
C ASP A 596 -138.69 -48.42 25.22
N ALA A 597 -138.71 -49.44 26.07
CA ALA A 597 -138.10 -50.73 25.78
C ALA A 597 -138.82 -51.53 24.69
N THR A 598 -140.10 -51.23 24.44
CA THR A 598 -140.96 -51.93 23.48
C THR A 598 -141.10 -51.14 22.17
N SER A 599 -141.45 -49.85 22.25
CA SER A 599 -141.66 -49.02 21.05
C SER A 599 -140.37 -48.40 20.52
N GLY A 600 -139.36 -48.20 21.37
CA GLY A 600 -138.14 -47.48 21.03
C GLY A 600 -138.30 -45.96 20.97
N GLU A 601 -139.47 -45.41 21.33
CA GLU A 601 -139.70 -43.97 21.36
C GLU A 601 -138.94 -43.32 22.52
N THR A 602 -138.47 -42.08 22.33
CA THR A 602 -137.81 -41.30 23.38
C THR A 602 -138.78 -41.00 24.52
N VAL A 603 -138.40 -41.36 25.74
CA VAL A 603 -139.20 -41.14 26.96
C VAL A 603 -138.60 -40.07 27.88
N ALA A 604 -137.33 -39.71 27.70
CA ALA A 604 -136.70 -38.54 28.32
C ALA A 604 -135.65 -37.91 27.37
N PRO A 605 -135.34 -36.60 27.50
CA PRO A 605 -134.39 -35.92 26.61
C PRO A 605 -132.99 -36.55 26.65
N ASP A 606 -132.35 -36.63 25.48
CA ASP A 606 -130.97 -37.11 25.38
C ASP A 606 -130.00 -36.24 26.18
N GLU A 607 -128.97 -36.85 26.75
CA GLU A 607 -127.90 -36.15 27.47
C GLU A 607 -126.55 -36.30 26.75
N ALA A 608 -126.05 -35.18 26.22
CA ALA A 608 -124.74 -35.13 25.59
C ALA A 608 -123.68 -34.62 26.58
N GLN A 609 -122.59 -35.39 26.74
CA GLN A 609 -121.45 -35.05 27.58
C GLN A 609 -120.21 -34.90 26.70
N PRO A 610 -119.77 -33.68 26.35
CA PRO A 610 -118.49 -33.47 25.69
C PRO A 610 -117.36 -33.55 26.72
N ALA A 611 -116.25 -34.19 26.34
CA ALA A 611 -115.00 -34.19 27.09
C ALA A 611 -113.86 -33.85 26.14
N THR A 612 -112.95 -32.99 26.58
CA THR A 612 -111.81 -32.52 25.76
C THR A 612 -110.51 -32.92 26.44
N ILE A 613 -109.63 -33.58 25.69
CA ILE A 613 -108.24 -33.80 26.05
C ILE A 613 -107.36 -32.89 25.19
N SER A 614 -106.22 -32.48 25.72
CA SER A 614 -105.26 -31.57 25.07
C SER A 614 -103.83 -31.99 25.36
N ARG A 615 -102.92 -31.73 24.41
CA ARG A 615 -101.47 -31.88 24.58
C ARG A 615 -100.74 -30.69 23.97
N THR A 616 -99.51 -30.46 24.42
CA THR A 616 -98.60 -29.50 23.78
C THR A 616 -97.47 -30.27 23.15
N ASN A 617 -97.41 -30.26 21.82
CA ASN A 617 -96.32 -30.87 21.06
C ASN A 617 -95.19 -29.87 20.88
N VAL A 618 -93.95 -30.33 20.75
CA VAL A 618 -92.80 -29.47 20.47
C VAL A 618 -92.35 -29.73 19.03
N ARG A 619 -92.39 -28.70 18.17
CA ARG A 619 -91.90 -28.77 16.79
C ARG A 619 -90.52 -28.14 16.69
N ASN A 620 -89.59 -28.83 16.04
CA ASN A 620 -88.31 -28.26 15.63
C ASN A 620 -88.51 -27.31 14.44
N LYS A 621 -88.09 -26.05 14.54
CA LYS A 621 -88.33 -25.04 13.50
C LYS A 621 -87.48 -25.22 12.24
N VAL A 622 -86.39 -26.00 12.31
CA VAL A 622 -85.50 -26.26 11.16
C VAL A 622 -85.91 -27.53 10.43
N THR A 623 -86.13 -28.63 11.15
CA THR A 623 -86.46 -29.93 10.52
C THR A 623 -87.95 -30.17 10.34
N ASN A 624 -88.79 -29.40 11.04
CA ASN A 624 -90.23 -29.64 11.21
C ASN A 624 -90.60 -30.94 11.95
N ASP A 625 -89.62 -31.61 12.56
CA ASP A 625 -89.89 -32.81 13.37
C ASP A 625 -90.71 -32.43 14.61
N VAL A 626 -91.72 -33.24 14.92
CA VAL A 626 -92.63 -33.02 16.06
C VAL A 626 -92.38 -34.08 17.13
N THR A 627 -92.04 -33.63 18.33
CA THR A 627 -92.05 -34.45 19.54
C THR A 627 -93.42 -34.30 20.20
N GLU A 628 -94.19 -35.37 20.20
CA GLU A 628 -95.54 -35.35 20.77
C GLU A 628 -95.51 -35.24 22.29
N GLY A 629 -96.36 -34.36 22.84
CA GLY A 629 -96.57 -34.24 24.28
C GLY A 629 -97.54 -35.28 24.83
N ALA A 630 -97.61 -35.37 26.16
CA ALA A 630 -98.62 -36.19 26.83
C ALA A 630 -100.00 -35.53 26.74
N TRP A 631 -101.03 -36.35 26.47
CA TRP A 631 -102.43 -35.92 26.54
C TRP A 631 -102.87 -35.68 27.99
N SER A 632 -103.66 -34.63 28.22
CA SER A 632 -104.34 -34.38 29.48
C SER A 632 -105.44 -35.42 29.74
N GLU A 633 -105.75 -35.62 31.01
CA GLU A 633 -106.79 -36.56 31.43
C GLU A 633 -108.18 -35.90 31.33
N ALA A 634 -109.16 -36.64 30.81
CA ALA A 634 -110.57 -36.26 30.85
C ALA A 634 -111.45 -37.51 30.99
N SER A 635 -112.69 -37.34 31.44
CA SER A 635 -113.68 -38.43 31.56
C SER A 635 -115.08 -37.90 31.33
N TRP A 636 -115.97 -38.71 30.75
CA TRP A 636 -117.41 -38.47 30.86
C TRP A 636 -117.86 -38.88 32.27
N ALA A 637 -118.58 -38.01 32.96
CA ALA A 637 -119.07 -38.27 34.31
C ALA A 637 -120.21 -39.29 34.29
N ALA A 638 -120.41 -40.02 35.40
CA ALA A 638 -121.55 -40.90 35.54
C ALA A 638 -122.86 -40.12 35.55
N VAL A 639 -123.89 -40.62 34.86
CA VAL A 639 -125.21 -39.99 34.74
C VAL A 639 -126.25 -40.94 35.29
N LYS A 640 -127.02 -40.47 36.27
CA LYS A 640 -128.16 -41.22 36.79
C LYS A 640 -129.33 -41.07 35.81
N SER A 641 -129.89 -42.20 35.40
CA SER A 641 -131.06 -42.21 34.50
C SER A 641 -132.27 -41.59 35.20
N PRO A 642 -133.06 -40.74 34.51
CA PRO A 642 -134.17 -40.01 35.11
C PRO A 642 -135.32 -40.95 35.52
N ASP A 643 -136.14 -40.52 36.47
CA ASP A 643 -137.38 -41.22 36.79
C ASP A 643 -138.46 -40.83 35.75
N VAL A 644 -139.00 -41.82 35.02
CA VAL A 644 -140.00 -41.60 33.96
C VAL A 644 -141.36 -42.11 34.44
N LYS A 645 -142.37 -41.24 34.45
CA LYS A 645 -143.73 -41.57 34.93
C LYS A 645 -144.39 -42.64 34.03
N ASN A 646 -145.11 -43.58 34.65
CA ASN A 646 -145.77 -44.75 34.03
C ASN A 646 -144.80 -45.83 33.50
N TYR A 647 -143.51 -45.66 33.74
CA TYR A 647 -142.48 -46.66 33.49
C TYR A 647 -141.93 -47.18 34.81
N VAL A 648 -141.49 -48.44 34.82
CA VAL A 648 -140.69 -48.98 35.93
C VAL A 648 -139.22 -48.53 35.78
N ASN A 649 -138.37 -48.90 36.74
CA ASN A 649 -136.96 -48.55 36.73
C ASN A 649 -136.28 -48.88 35.39
N PRO A 650 -135.40 -48.00 34.88
CA PRO A 650 -134.68 -48.25 33.64
C PRO A 650 -133.80 -49.49 33.74
N ASP A 651 -133.52 -50.11 32.61
CA ASP A 651 -132.57 -51.23 32.50
C ASP A 651 -131.17 -50.87 33.00
N THR A 652 -130.79 -49.60 32.84
CA THR A 652 -129.53 -49.02 33.27
C THR A 652 -129.83 -47.85 34.21
N PRO A 653 -129.85 -48.07 35.55
CA PRO A 653 -130.13 -47.01 36.52
C PRO A 653 -129.10 -45.87 36.53
N THR A 654 -127.86 -46.15 36.13
CA THR A 654 -126.78 -45.17 36.03
C THR A 654 -125.86 -45.57 34.89
N VAL A 655 -125.59 -44.64 33.98
CA VAL A 655 -124.56 -44.77 32.96
C VAL A 655 -123.24 -44.36 33.60
N GLU A 656 -122.35 -45.33 33.80
CA GLU A 656 -121.09 -45.12 34.53
C GLU A 656 -120.14 -44.13 33.86
N ALA A 657 -119.18 -43.62 34.65
CA ALA A 657 -118.13 -42.75 34.13
C ALA A 657 -117.16 -43.52 33.22
N VAL A 658 -116.63 -42.86 32.20
CA VAL A 658 -115.65 -43.45 31.26
C VAL A 658 -114.51 -42.47 31.05
N SER A 659 -113.28 -42.92 31.30
CA SER A 659 -112.06 -42.16 31.01
C SER A 659 -111.84 -42.06 29.50
N ILE A 660 -111.47 -40.87 29.05
CA ILE A 660 -111.19 -40.58 27.64
C ILE A 660 -109.70 -40.78 27.36
N THR A 661 -109.42 -41.51 26.30
CA THR A 661 -108.08 -41.66 25.71
C THR A 661 -108.05 -41.04 24.31
N PRO A 662 -106.86 -40.82 23.71
CA PRO A 662 -106.74 -40.33 22.34
C PRO A 662 -107.46 -41.20 21.30
N GLU A 663 -107.69 -42.48 21.60
CA GLU A 663 -108.40 -43.42 20.73
C GLU A 663 -109.91 -43.48 20.98
N THR A 664 -110.40 -42.84 22.04
CA THR A 664 -111.83 -42.78 22.32
C THR A 664 -112.55 -42.03 21.18
N GLN A 665 -113.67 -42.58 20.73
CA GLN A 665 -114.55 -42.00 19.72
C GLN A 665 -115.85 -41.53 20.39
N ASN A 666 -116.68 -40.79 19.66
CA ASN A 666 -118.02 -40.48 20.15
C ASN A 666 -118.78 -41.78 20.44
N ALA A 667 -119.56 -41.78 21.50
CA ALA A 667 -120.29 -42.95 21.96
C ALA A 667 -121.77 -42.63 22.14
N GLU A 668 -122.63 -43.59 21.85
CA GLU A 668 -124.05 -43.51 22.13
C GLU A 668 -124.42 -44.62 23.12
N VAL A 669 -125.16 -44.27 24.17
CA VAL A 669 -125.66 -45.20 25.19
C VAL A 669 -127.17 -45.11 25.18
N THR A 670 -127.88 -46.24 25.07
CA THR A 670 -129.34 -46.27 25.14
C THR A 670 -129.79 -46.92 26.43
N VAL A 671 -130.56 -46.19 27.23
CA VAL A 671 -131.22 -46.64 28.45
C VAL A 671 -132.69 -46.89 28.14
N ARG A 672 -133.21 -48.06 28.50
CA ARG A 672 -134.56 -48.51 28.15
C ARG A 672 -135.47 -48.60 29.37
N TYR A 673 -136.70 -48.13 29.21
CA TYR A 673 -137.73 -48.14 30.24
C TYR A 673 -138.86 -49.10 29.89
N GLN A 674 -139.22 -49.98 30.83
CA GLN A 674 -140.35 -50.90 30.68
C GLN A 674 -141.64 -50.25 31.18
N GLN A 675 -142.77 -50.49 30.51
CA GLN A 675 -144.07 -49.91 30.89
C GLN A 675 -144.61 -50.54 32.19
N GLY A 676 -145.25 -49.75 33.05
CA GLY A 676 -145.90 -50.25 34.28
C GLY A 676 -147.27 -50.92 34.03
N THR A 677 -147.70 -51.82 34.92
CA THR A 677 -149.00 -52.53 34.88
C THR A 677 -149.85 -52.31 36.14
N GLU A 678 -151.18 -52.31 36.01
CA GLU A 678 -152.17 -52.08 37.10
C GLU A 678 -153.24 -53.20 37.16
N ASP A 679 -153.64 -53.68 38.35
CA ASP A 679 -154.62 -54.76 38.59
C ASP A 679 -156.02 -54.23 39.02
N VAL A 680 -157.13 -54.79 38.50
CA VAL A 680 -158.53 -54.36 38.80
C VAL A 680 -159.47 -55.55 39.15
N PRO A 681 -160.21 -55.57 40.29
CA PRO A 681 -161.13 -56.68 40.69
C PRO A 681 -162.64 -56.49 40.39
N ASP A 682 -163.41 -57.59 40.23
CA ASP A 682 -164.82 -57.67 39.70
C ASP A 682 -165.84 -58.42 40.64
N SER A 683 -167.16 -58.11 40.62
CA SER A 683 -168.22 -58.79 41.43
C SER A 683 -169.69 -58.74 40.86
N LYS A 684 -170.59 -59.69 41.22
CA LYS A 684 -171.97 -59.92 40.66
C LYS A 684 -173.06 -60.32 41.71
N THR A 685 -174.37 -60.04 41.45
CA THR A 685 -175.56 -60.32 42.33
C THR A 685 -176.78 -60.91 41.56
N VAL A 686 -177.65 -61.75 42.17
CA VAL A 686 -178.87 -62.42 41.58
C VAL A 686 -180.08 -62.43 42.55
N THR A 687 -181.35 -62.32 42.06
CA THR A 687 -182.63 -62.36 42.84
C THR A 687 -183.72 -63.29 42.23
N ARG A 688 -184.66 -63.86 43.04
CA ARG A 688 -185.76 -64.80 42.68
C ARG A 688 -187.12 -64.35 43.23
N THR A 689 -188.23 -64.53 42.49
CA THR A 689 -189.62 -64.12 42.84
C THR A 689 -190.60 -65.31 42.91
N ILE A 690 -191.60 -65.29 43.82
CA ILE A 690 -192.57 -66.36 44.15
C ILE A 690 -194.03 -65.85 44.03
N HIS A 691 -194.92 -66.65 43.40
CA HIS A 691 -196.35 -66.36 43.18
C HIS A 691 -197.29 -67.16 44.12
N TYR A 692 -198.41 -66.57 44.58
CA TYR A 692 -199.45 -67.22 45.42
C TYR A 692 -200.85 -67.17 44.78
N VAL A 693 -201.54 -68.32 44.62
CA VAL A 693 -202.87 -68.45 43.96
C VAL A 693 -203.87 -69.25 44.81
N ASP A 694 -205.18 -68.97 44.66
CA ASP A 694 -206.29 -69.71 45.31
C ASP A 694 -206.51 -71.09 44.66
N ALA A 695 -206.79 -72.11 45.48
CA ALA A 695 -206.91 -73.49 45.04
C ALA A 695 -208.27 -73.87 44.41
N THR A 696 -209.30 -73.01 44.46
CA THR A 696 -210.66 -73.34 43.97
C THR A 696 -211.11 -72.45 42.80
N SER A 697 -210.60 -71.21 42.67
CA SER A 697 -210.87 -70.34 41.51
C SER A 697 -209.67 -70.09 40.59
N GLY A 698 -208.43 -70.35 41.04
CA GLY A 698 -207.21 -70.11 40.25
C GLY A 698 -206.80 -68.63 40.11
N GLU A 699 -207.45 -67.71 40.81
CA GLU A 699 -207.04 -66.29 40.83
C GLU A 699 -205.97 -66.01 41.91
N THR A 700 -205.12 -65.03 41.64
CA THR A 700 -204.05 -64.57 42.54
C THR A 700 -204.61 -64.05 43.86
N VAL A 701 -204.16 -64.59 44.99
CA VAL A 701 -204.63 -64.23 46.34
C VAL A 701 -203.70 -63.29 47.10
N ALA A 702 -202.48 -63.05 46.59
CA ALA A 702 -201.53 -62.07 47.11
C ALA A 702 -200.50 -61.67 46.03
N PRO A 703 -199.93 -60.45 46.08
CA PRO A 703 -198.86 -60.03 45.16
C PRO A 703 -197.56 -60.82 45.38
N ASP A 704 -196.76 -60.90 44.31
CA ASP A 704 -195.52 -61.66 44.27
C ASP A 704 -194.41 -61.07 45.16
N LYS A 705 -193.56 -61.96 45.70
CA LYS A 705 -192.40 -61.62 46.55
C LYS A 705 -191.09 -62.04 45.93
#